data_AF-A0A2A2JWK9-F1
#
_entry.id   AF-A0A2A2JWK9-F1
#
_cell.length_a   1.000
_cell.length_b   1.000
_cell.length_c   1.000
_cell.angle_alpha   90.00
_cell.angle_beta   90.00
_cell.angle_gamma   90.00
#
_symmetry.space_group_name_H-M   'P 1'
#
loop_
_entity.id
_entity.type
_entity.pdbx_description
1 polymer ?
#
loop_
_entity_poly.entity_id
_entity_poly.type
_entity_poly.pdbx_seq_one_letter_code
_entity_poly.pdbx_strand_id
1 'polypeptide(L)'
;MGWLAIGINRYGSVCKPVGSIGFEPIASAPSLRTCHRPAQRGNRRSPVPREKPMSPRLPFAALLLLSTGVHAAEKGMPPITAQTALSGGPLDPAQKKVTLDTADLAIEVDPVREVINGTATLTFTARDRINKLVVDLDKNFTVTAVQVDGVDAGFSNPEGRMTITLAKKAAKDAKLTVKIVYGGRPHTAVRAPWDGGFVWAKTPDGQPWIATAVQMEGCDLIWPCIDYPTYEPQKVTLHITVPKGLSAPSNGKLLGVDRLDDGRSTWNWEAKHPNLYGIALNVGPYEQIAGTYKSRFGNEIPMFYWYLPGEKEKAEKLFAEFAPTIDFYESTVGPYPWADEKVGVVETPHKGMEHQTINAYGNNYAKAPEGFDWLFQHEFGHEWFANQLTASNWDDFWLHEGFTAYMQPLYGRWREGDGRYTAMMLASRPAILNESPLVTGKPQAAEEVYEKAPGRGSDIYNKGSWVLHTLRNAVGDAAFGEILRREVYGRPDPAPGNFTPQFRTTPEFIAIVNQVTGQDWQWFFDTYLYQAALPKLVVNRNATQLTLKWVAPTGKPFPLPVEVAVDDVVRKVPMTGGLATITVPAGAHIVVDPMSRGEPAITPLTQTSGGVRPAEQLALRFDHADLTFEVLPDTETLNGIATLRFTATAPVATLLIDLDRNLPVTAITIDGTPLTPTSWSNPEGRLAIRLPHALKAGDSVTARIVYGGQPHVAVRAPWDDGMVWSKTPDGRTWFATTSEGYGCDLFWPCLDFPTGEPALVDIHIIVPKGLKAPSNGRLIGVDTLPDGRTRWNWRTRNPNTYAIALNVGPYEEISGIYKSRFGNTIPMSYWYLPGEKAQAERLFAEFAPTLDFFETMVGPYPFGDEKVGVVETPHKGMEHQTINAYGNDYAKTLEGFDWLFQHEFSHEWFANQLTAANWDDYWLHEGYGTYMQPAYGQWREGRARYDAMMQAERDKIANAQPIVKGKVLTEEEVYEPDKGGAGQDIYYKGSWMLHTLRGLIGDDAFWTVTRLAVYGRADPRPGNFRPRFGSTAEYEALVRQVTGKDYRWFFDVYLRQAALPDLVETRAGDRVTFAWTVPGGGAFPMPIDVQIGTTTTRLSMTDGRGTLTIPVGTHYIVDPDAKVLRRSVAVEEMRAWRPTHGAR
;
A
#
# COMPACT_ATOMS: atom_id res chain seq x y z
N MET A 1 -0.44 -2.68 -3.40
CA MET A 1 -0.79 -2.25 -4.78
C MET A 1 0.30 -2.76 -5.69
N GLY A 2 -0.04 -3.28 -6.87
CA GLY A 2 0.94 -3.61 -7.92
C GLY A 2 1.54 -2.36 -8.58
N TRP A 3 2.57 -2.54 -9.41
CA TRP A 3 3.54 -1.51 -9.78
C TRP A 3 3.37 -0.81 -11.13
N LEU A 4 3.75 0.48 -11.19
CA LEU A 4 4.16 1.30 -12.36
C LEU A 4 4.80 2.60 -11.81
N ALA A 5 6.13 2.77 -11.76
CA ALA A 5 7.10 3.15 -12.81
C ALA A 5 7.05 4.62 -13.33
N ILE A 6 8.14 5.41 -13.54
CA ILE A 6 9.44 5.66 -12.82
C ILE A 6 10.19 6.90 -13.42
N GLY A 7 11.27 7.44 -12.80
CA GLY A 7 12.29 8.30 -13.49
C GLY A 7 12.37 9.83 -13.21
N ILE A 8 12.62 10.35 -11.99
CA ILE A 8 12.65 11.82 -11.64
C ILE A 8 13.68 12.68 -12.43
N ASN A 9 13.32 13.96 -12.69
CA ASN A 9 14.30 14.98 -13.11
C ASN A 9 15.27 15.29 -11.96
N ARG A 10 16.50 14.78 -12.05
CA ARG A 10 17.62 15.23 -11.22
C ARG A 10 18.14 16.60 -11.67
N TYR A 11 18.85 17.39 -10.87
CA TYR A 11 18.89 17.70 -9.42
C TYR A 11 20.08 18.68 -9.25
N GLY A 12 20.13 19.48 -8.17
CA GLY A 12 21.33 20.25 -7.77
C GLY A 12 20.95 21.39 -6.81
N SER A 13 21.34 21.46 -5.52
CA SER A 13 22.66 21.33 -4.85
C SER A 13 23.54 22.59 -5.03
N VAL A 14 24.34 23.10 -4.06
CA VAL A 14 24.98 22.56 -2.84
C VAL A 14 24.97 23.58 -1.66
N CYS A 15 25.28 23.14 -0.43
CA CYS A 15 25.42 23.89 0.85
C CYS A 15 26.61 24.92 0.89
N LYS A 16 26.90 25.73 1.95
CA LYS A 16 27.23 25.44 3.39
C LYS A 16 27.19 26.74 4.31
N PRO A 17 27.47 26.72 5.65
CA PRO A 17 26.65 27.47 6.63
C PRO A 17 27.37 28.41 7.65
N VAL A 18 26.59 29.24 8.38
CA VAL A 18 26.91 29.85 9.70
C VAL A 18 25.60 30.14 10.50
N GLY A 19 25.58 29.98 11.83
CA GLY A 19 24.80 30.88 12.72
C GLY A 19 23.52 30.40 13.45
N SER A 20 23.67 29.66 14.55
CA SER A 20 22.99 29.81 15.87
C SER A 20 21.54 30.37 16.04
N ILE A 21 20.72 29.67 16.87
CA ILE A 21 19.46 30.10 17.56
C ILE A 21 18.24 30.23 16.61
N GLY A 22 17.01 29.80 16.93
CA GLY A 22 16.46 29.02 18.07
C GLY A 22 14.94 29.27 18.24
N PHE A 23 14.20 28.29 18.79
CA PHE A 23 12.76 28.36 19.20
C PHE A 23 11.65 28.65 18.13
N GLU A 24 10.77 27.65 17.91
CA GLU A 24 9.29 27.73 18.11
C GLU A 24 8.36 28.57 17.12
N PRO A 25 6.99 28.43 17.06
CA PRO A 25 6.15 28.41 15.79
C PRO A 25 4.96 29.44 15.57
N ILE A 26 3.95 29.45 14.61
CA ILE A 26 3.12 28.53 13.71
C ILE A 26 2.36 29.29 12.51
N ALA A 27 1.59 28.63 11.58
CA ALA A 27 0.63 29.15 10.54
C ALA A 27 -0.88 28.62 10.64
N SER A 28 -1.78 28.29 9.67
CA SER A 28 -1.99 28.29 8.17
C SER A 28 -3.50 28.14 7.70
N ALA A 29 -4.11 26.97 7.31
CA ALA A 29 -5.43 26.75 6.59
C ALA A 29 -6.47 25.77 7.33
N PRO A 30 -7.65 25.08 7.06
CA PRO A 30 -8.91 24.44 5.29
C PRO A 30 -10.43 24.96 5.04
N SER A 31 -11.68 24.31 4.94
CA SER A 31 -12.43 22.93 4.86
C SER A 31 -14.00 22.73 4.51
N LEU A 32 -14.44 21.87 3.54
CA LEU A 32 -15.52 20.76 3.54
C LEU A 32 -17.15 20.77 3.62
N ARG A 33 -17.99 20.76 2.50
CA ARG A 33 -19.19 19.81 2.11
C ARG A 33 -20.64 20.08 1.47
N THR A 34 -20.89 19.62 0.21
CA THR A 34 -22.20 19.18 -0.45
C THR A 34 -23.52 20.00 -0.28
N CYS A 35 -24.79 19.64 -0.65
CA CYS A 35 -25.59 18.39 -0.97
C CYS A 35 -26.88 18.72 -1.82
N HIS A 36 -27.78 17.83 -2.32
CA HIS A 36 -28.02 16.37 -2.25
C HIS A 36 -28.74 15.80 -3.54
N ARG A 37 -29.67 14.84 -3.43
CA ARG A 37 -30.55 14.16 -4.45
C ARG A 37 -32.01 14.02 -3.89
N PRO A 38 -33.10 13.55 -4.59
CA PRO A 38 -33.24 12.26 -5.33
C PRO A 38 -34.36 12.16 -6.45
N ALA A 39 -34.72 10.91 -6.86
CA ALA A 39 -36.09 10.37 -7.17
C ALA A 39 -36.52 9.82 -8.58
N GLN A 40 -36.65 8.47 -8.66
CA GLN A 40 -37.73 7.61 -9.21
C GLN A 40 -38.15 7.44 -10.72
N ARG A 41 -38.01 6.17 -11.17
CA ARG A 41 -38.97 5.25 -11.89
C ARG A 41 -39.45 5.50 -13.34
N GLY A 42 -39.13 4.53 -14.21
CA GLY A 42 -39.76 4.18 -15.51
C GLY A 42 -39.48 2.70 -15.85
N ASN A 43 -40.25 2.01 -16.72
CA ASN A 43 -40.32 0.53 -16.68
C ASN A 43 -40.45 -0.22 -18.04
N ARG A 44 -39.72 -1.36 -18.15
CA ARG A 44 -39.95 -2.58 -18.97
C ARG A 44 -39.70 -2.66 -20.50
N ARG A 45 -38.97 -3.75 -20.85
CA ARG A 45 -39.08 -4.71 -21.98
C ARG A 45 -38.34 -4.48 -23.32
N SER A 46 -37.33 -5.34 -23.52
CA SER A 46 -36.77 -5.86 -24.79
C SER A 46 -37.79 -6.73 -25.57
N PRO A 47 -37.57 -7.11 -26.86
CA PRO A 47 -36.47 -8.00 -27.28
C PRO A 47 -35.84 -7.73 -28.67
N VAL A 48 -34.86 -8.57 -29.04
CA VAL A 48 -34.10 -8.62 -30.32
C VAL A 48 -34.64 -9.78 -31.19
N PRO A 49 -34.83 -9.59 -32.51
CA PRO A 49 -34.02 -10.37 -33.47
C PRO A 49 -33.62 -9.66 -34.79
N ARG A 50 -32.74 -10.36 -35.53
CA ARG A 50 -32.10 -10.11 -36.85
C ARG A 50 -33.08 -10.30 -38.04
N GLU A 51 -32.81 -9.98 -39.32
CA GLU A 51 -31.64 -9.41 -40.05
C GLU A 51 -32.05 -8.83 -41.43
N LYS A 52 -31.42 -7.71 -41.89
CA LYS A 52 -31.07 -7.33 -43.31
C LYS A 52 -32.16 -7.27 -44.43
N PRO A 53 -31.85 -6.75 -45.64
CA PRO A 53 -30.94 -5.65 -46.02
C PRO A 53 -31.58 -4.61 -47.00
N MET A 54 -30.91 -3.47 -47.27
CA MET A 54 -30.93 -2.84 -48.61
C MET A 54 -29.72 -1.90 -48.82
N SER A 55 -29.23 -1.87 -50.07
CA SER A 55 -28.10 -1.08 -50.60
C SER A 55 -28.36 -0.87 -52.12
N PRO A 56 -27.49 -0.29 -52.98
CA PRO A 56 -26.15 0.32 -52.77
C PRO A 56 -25.97 1.71 -53.45
N ARG A 57 -24.76 2.31 -53.33
CA ARG A 57 -24.21 3.27 -54.33
C ARG A 57 -22.67 3.13 -54.47
N LEU A 58 -22.20 3.31 -55.70
CA LEU A 58 -20.84 3.24 -56.26
C LEU A 58 -20.89 3.98 -57.63
N PRO A 59 -19.77 4.21 -58.35
CA PRO A 59 -18.47 4.75 -57.95
C PRO A 59 -18.11 6.00 -58.80
N PHE A 60 -16.91 6.58 -58.64
CA PHE A 60 -16.27 7.41 -59.69
C PHE A 60 -14.72 7.37 -59.59
N ALA A 61 -14.05 7.44 -60.74
CA ALA A 61 -12.58 7.52 -60.92
C ALA A 61 -12.28 8.79 -61.75
N ALA A 62 -11.28 9.65 -61.48
CA ALA A 62 -9.85 9.50 -61.19
C ALA A 62 -8.95 9.53 -62.44
N LEU A 63 -8.16 10.61 -62.58
CA LEU A 63 -6.90 10.66 -63.33
C LEU A 63 -5.97 11.76 -62.78
N LEU A 64 -4.69 11.75 -63.19
CA LEU A 64 -3.54 12.30 -62.46
C LEU A 64 -3.29 13.81 -62.62
N LEU A 65 -2.70 14.39 -61.57
CA LEU A 65 -1.58 15.34 -61.69
C LEU A 65 -0.59 15.05 -60.54
N LEU A 66 0.73 15.06 -60.82
CA LEU A 66 1.74 14.68 -59.84
C LEU A 66 2.11 15.84 -58.90
N SER A 67 2.12 15.56 -57.60
CA SER A 67 2.93 16.30 -56.62
C SER A 67 3.44 15.34 -55.55
N THR A 68 4.70 15.47 -55.16
CA THR A 68 5.38 14.52 -54.27
C THR A 68 5.10 14.84 -52.81
N GLY A 69 3.97 14.33 -52.29
CA GLY A 69 3.60 14.41 -50.88
C GLY A 69 4.51 13.56 -50.00
N VAL A 70 5.66 14.11 -49.60
CA VAL A 70 6.55 13.52 -48.59
C VAL A 70 5.74 13.34 -47.30
N HIS A 71 5.56 12.08 -46.88
CA HIS A 71 5.08 11.81 -45.53
C HIS A 71 6.16 12.29 -44.55
N ALA A 72 5.78 13.14 -43.59
CA ALA A 72 6.63 13.45 -42.46
C ALA A 72 6.75 12.18 -41.60
N ALA A 73 7.85 11.45 -41.79
CA ALA A 73 8.13 10.25 -41.00
C ALA A 73 8.25 10.61 -39.51
N GLU A 74 7.82 9.71 -38.65
CA GLU A 74 8.15 9.77 -37.23
C GLU A 74 9.68 9.73 -37.05
N LYS A 75 10.16 10.39 -36.01
CA LYS A 75 11.51 10.97 -36.00
C LYS A 75 12.62 9.97 -35.63
N GLY A 76 12.91 9.04 -36.54
CA GLY A 76 14.26 8.50 -36.72
C GLY A 76 14.58 7.10 -36.20
N MET A 77 13.60 6.23 -35.94
CA MET A 77 13.87 4.83 -35.60
C MET A 77 14.37 4.03 -36.83
N PRO A 78 15.51 3.31 -36.76
CA PRO A 78 15.85 2.27 -37.73
C PRO A 78 14.90 1.07 -37.55
N PRO A 79 14.06 0.70 -38.54
CA PRO A 79 13.03 -0.33 -38.31
C PRO A 79 13.61 -1.74 -38.40
N ILE A 80 13.49 -2.53 -37.34
CA ILE A 80 13.84 -3.96 -37.30
C ILE A 80 12.97 -4.79 -38.26
N THR A 81 13.23 -6.10 -38.37
CA THR A 81 12.39 -7.04 -39.14
C THR A 81 11.45 -7.82 -38.24
N ALA A 82 10.45 -8.46 -38.85
CA ALA A 82 9.61 -9.45 -38.17
C ALA A 82 10.35 -10.77 -37.81
N GLN A 83 11.66 -10.86 -38.09
CA GLN A 83 12.52 -11.97 -37.70
C GLN A 83 13.44 -11.59 -36.53
N THR A 84 14.00 -10.37 -36.51
CA THR A 84 14.68 -9.80 -35.33
C THR A 84 13.68 -9.62 -34.17
N ALA A 85 12.48 -9.08 -34.43
CA ALA A 85 11.43 -8.94 -33.41
C ALA A 85 10.83 -10.27 -32.87
N LEU A 86 11.38 -11.44 -33.23
CA LEU A 86 10.83 -12.77 -32.90
C LEU A 86 11.76 -13.55 -31.96
N SER A 87 12.08 -12.95 -30.81
CA SER A 87 13.00 -13.56 -29.84
C SER A 87 12.51 -14.92 -29.34
N GLY A 88 13.42 -15.89 -29.26
CA GLY A 88 13.11 -17.29 -28.92
C GLY A 88 12.21 -18.00 -29.94
N GLY A 89 12.05 -17.44 -31.15
CA GLY A 89 11.27 -18.03 -32.23
C GLY A 89 11.87 -19.31 -32.84
N PRO A 90 11.26 -19.85 -33.91
CA PRO A 90 11.72 -21.10 -34.52
C PRO A 90 13.17 -21.05 -35.05
N LEU A 91 14.07 -21.76 -34.35
CA LEU A 91 15.46 -22.01 -34.72
C LEU A 91 15.61 -22.63 -36.14
N ASP A 92 16.51 -22.09 -36.96
CA ASP A 92 16.90 -22.64 -38.27
C ASP A 92 17.48 -24.07 -38.12
N PRO A 93 17.24 -24.97 -39.10
CA PRO A 93 17.82 -26.32 -39.09
C PRO A 93 19.36 -26.41 -39.01
N ALA A 94 20.10 -25.33 -39.25
CA ALA A 94 21.54 -25.24 -39.03
C ALA A 94 21.93 -24.70 -37.65
N GLN A 95 21.14 -23.81 -37.02
CA GLN A 95 21.37 -23.39 -35.61
C GLN A 95 21.28 -24.62 -34.69
N LYS A 96 20.29 -25.49 -34.93
CA LYS A 96 20.12 -26.79 -34.26
C LYS A 96 21.31 -27.77 -34.41
N LYS A 97 22.28 -27.48 -35.27
CA LYS A 97 23.47 -28.30 -35.54
C LYS A 97 24.75 -27.75 -34.90
N VAL A 98 24.68 -26.74 -34.02
CA VAL A 98 25.84 -26.19 -33.31
C VAL A 98 25.59 -25.98 -31.81
N THR A 99 26.67 -25.78 -31.05
CA THR A 99 26.71 -24.95 -29.84
C THR A 99 27.42 -23.65 -30.15
N LEU A 100 27.01 -22.54 -29.54
CA LEU A 100 27.89 -21.40 -29.32
C LEU A 100 28.71 -21.72 -28.05
N ASP A 101 30.03 -21.77 -28.17
CA ASP A 101 30.91 -22.14 -27.07
C ASP A 101 31.38 -20.88 -26.31
N THR A 102 31.86 -19.88 -27.05
CA THR A 102 32.34 -18.59 -26.51
C THR A 102 32.06 -17.45 -27.48
N ALA A 103 31.89 -16.25 -26.95
CA ALA A 103 31.92 -15.00 -27.74
C ALA A 103 33.02 -14.06 -27.21
N ASP A 104 33.66 -13.34 -28.13
CA ASP A 104 34.64 -12.31 -27.84
C ASP A 104 34.23 -11.06 -28.64
N LEU A 105 33.78 -10.02 -27.94
CA LEU A 105 32.99 -8.93 -28.52
C LEU A 105 33.69 -7.59 -28.30
N ALA A 106 34.36 -7.07 -29.33
CA ALA A 106 34.89 -5.72 -29.34
C ALA A 106 33.84 -4.75 -29.91
N ILE A 107 33.41 -3.78 -29.11
CA ILE A 107 32.34 -2.84 -29.47
C ILE A 107 32.79 -1.42 -29.16
N GLU A 108 32.90 -0.59 -30.19
CA GLU A 108 33.09 0.86 -30.06
C GLU A 108 31.74 1.57 -30.13
N VAL A 109 31.50 2.48 -29.19
CA VAL A 109 30.26 3.28 -29.09
C VAL A 109 30.53 4.73 -29.47
N ASP A 110 29.73 5.29 -30.38
CA ASP A 110 29.73 6.73 -30.74
C ASP A 110 28.42 7.41 -30.27
N PRO A 111 28.41 8.07 -29.09
CA PRO A 111 27.26 8.79 -28.57
C PRO A 111 26.85 10.06 -29.33
N VAL A 112 27.68 10.56 -30.24
CA VAL A 112 27.42 11.80 -31.00
C VAL A 112 26.70 11.49 -32.31
N ARG A 113 26.98 10.31 -32.89
CA ARG A 113 26.34 9.83 -34.12
C ARG A 113 25.29 8.73 -33.89
N GLU A 114 25.15 8.21 -32.67
CA GLU A 114 24.22 7.14 -32.28
C GLU A 114 24.50 5.84 -33.06
N VAL A 115 25.76 5.39 -33.02
CA VAL A 115 26.30 4.28 -33.83
C VAL A 115 27.13 3.36 -32.93
N ILE A 116 27.19 2.08 -33.27
CA ILE A 116 28.24 1.18 -32.79
C ILE A 116 29.04 0.59 -33.96
N ASN A 117 30.32 0.30 -33.72
CA ASN A 117 31.15 -0.52 -34.60
C ASN A 117 31.59 -1.76 -33.82
N GLY A 118 31.27 -2.94 -34.34
CA GLY A 118 31.46 -4.22 -33.67
C GLY A 118 32.40 -5.16 -34.42
N THR A 119 33.16 -5.93 -33.66
CA THR A 119 33.86 -7.13 -34.13
C THR A 119 33.57 -8.25 -33.14
N ALA A 120 32.78 -9.23 -33.58
CA ALA A 120 32.49 -10.43 -32.82
C ALA A 120 33.37 -11.58 -33.33
N THR A 121 34.05 -12.27 -32.42
CA THR A 121 34.74 -13.53 -32.69
C THR A 121 34.07 -14.64 -31.89
N LEU A 122 33.41 -15.54 -32.59
CA LEU A 122 32.51 -16.55 -32.02
C LEU A 122 33.09 -17.94 -32.24
N THR A 123 33.18 -18.75 -31.19
CA THR A 123 33.57 -20.17 -31.29
C THR A 123 32.32 -21.04 -31.31
N PHE A 124 32.19 -21.91 -32.29
CA PHE A 124 31.10 -22.90 -32.37
C PHE A 124 31.65 -24.32 -32.40
N THR A 125 30.99 -25.28 -31.72
CA THR A 125 31.19 -26.72 -31.95
C THR A 125 30.02 -27.30 -32.75
N ALA A 126 30.31 -28.02 -33.84
CA ALA A 126 29.29 -28.62 -34.69
C ALA A 126 28.73 -29.93 -34.08
N ARG A 127 27.43 -29.95 -33.74
CA ARG A 127 26.71 -31.14 -33.26
C ARG A 127 26.46 -32.19 -34.36
N ASP A 128 26.51 -31.78 -35.62
CA ASP A 128 26.36 -32.62 -36.81
C ASP A 128 27.09 -31.97 -38.01
N ARG A 129 27.24 -32.69 -39.13
CA ARG A 129 27.87 -32.18 -40.36
C ARG A 129 27.12 -30.97 -40.92
N ILE A 130 27.85 -29.88 -41.18
CA ILE A 130 27.32 -28.62 -41.71
C ILE A 130 28.10 -28.09 -42.92
N ASN A 131 27.42 -27.30 -43.76
CA ASN A 131 27.98 -26.56 -44.90
C ASN A 131 27.58 -25.07 -44.91
N LYS A 132 26.67 -24.67 -44.02
CA LYS A 132 26.39 -23.28 -43.64
C LYS A 132 26.38 -23.18 -42.12
N LEU A 133 26.71 -22.01 -41.58
CA LEU A 133 26.34 -21.58 -40.24
C LEU A 133 25.18 -20.57 -40.38
N VAL A 134 24.36 -20.43 -39.34
CA VAL A 134 23.35 -19.37 -39.23
C VAL A 134 23.46 -18.76 -37.84
N VAL A 135 23.47 -17.43 -37.79
CA VAL A 135 23.40 -16.60 -36.58
C VAL A 135 22.34 -15.52 -36.83
N ASP A 136 21.80 -14.93 -35.78
CA ASP A 136 20.87 -13.80 -35.87
C ASP A 136 21.67 -12.51 -35.57
N LEU A 137 21.41 -11.43 -36.34
CA LEU A 137 22.03 -10.10 -36.22
C LEU A 137 21.14 -9.08 -36.95
N ASP A 138 20.69 -8.00 -36.29
CA ASP A 138 19.81 -6.99 -36.91
C ASP A 138 20.41 -6.42 -38.22
N LYS A 139 19.57 -6.35 -39.26
CA LYS A 139 19.90 -5.78 -40.59
C LYS A 139 20.32 -4.31 -40.54
N ASN A 140 20.03 -3.58 -39.46
CA ASN A 140 20.50 -2.20 -39.28
C ASN A 140 22.03 -2.13 -39.11
N PHE A 141 22.68 -3.25 -38.81
CA PHE A 141 24.13 -3.40 -38.87
C PHE A 141 24.61 -3.81 -40.26
N THR A 142 25.41 -2.93 -40.88
CA THR A 142 26.13 -3.26 -42.11
C THR A 142 27.30 -4.18 -41.77
N VAL A 143 27.17 -5.47 -42.12
CA VAL A 143 28.28 -6.42 -42.07
C VAL A 143 29.25 -6.13 -43.22
N THR A 144 30.53 -5.90 -42.88
CA THR A 144 31.57 -5.50 -43.84
C THR A 144 32.58 -6.62 -44.13
N ALA A 145 32.79 -7.54 -43.18
CA ALA A 145 33.64 -8.72 -43.38
C ALA A 145 33.16 -9.89 -42.53
N VAL A 146 33.33 -11.11 -43.07
CA VAL A 146 33.08 -12.37 -42.36
C VAL A 146 34.20 -13.35 -42.68
N GLN A 147 34.79 -13.95 -41.66
CA GLN A 147 35.86 -14.94 -41.79
C GLN A 147 35.52 -16.19 -40.96
N VAL A 148 35.80 -17.36 -41.52
CA VAL A 148 35.72 -18.65 -40.82
C VAL A 148 37.12 -19.27 -40.80
N ASP A 149 37.63 -19.56 -39.61
CA ASP A 149 38.98 -20.07 -39.36
C ASP A 149 40.08 -19.24 -40.04
N GLY A 150 39.88 -17.91 -40.07
CA GLY A 150 40.80 -16.94 -40.70
C GLY A 150 40.69 -16.82 -42.24
N VAL A 151 39.69 -17.46 -42.86
CA VAL A 151 39.45 -17.40 -44.32
C VAL A 151 38.13 -16.69 -44.60
N ASP A 152 38.14 -15.74 -45.54
CA ASP A 152 36.94 -14.98 -45.93
C ASP A 152 35.79 -15.89 -46.39
N ALA A 153 34.58 -15.61 -45.92
CA ALA A 153 33.38 -16.43 -46.15
C ALA A 153 32.22 -15.62 -46.74
N GLY A 154 31.53 -16.20 -47.73
CA GLY A 154 30.35 -15.59 -48.33
C GLY A 154 29.13 -15.65 -47.40
N PHE A 155 28.52 -14.51 -47.14
CA PHE A 155 27.39 -14.37 -46.21
C PHE A 155 26.17 -13.68 -46.87
N SER A 156 25.02 -13.75 -46.20
CA SER A 156 23.82 -12.99 -46.56
C SER A 156 22.97 -12.73 -45.31
N ASN A 157 22.53 -11.48 -45.10
CA ASN A 157 21.67 -11.08 -43.99
C ASN A 157 20.61 -10.02 -44.42
N PRO A 158 19.60 -10.40 -45.22
CA PRO A 158 18.57 -9.45 -45.67
C PRO A 158 17.51 -9.17 -44.59
N GLU A 159 17.26 -10.13 -43.70
CA GLU A 159 16.08 -10.14 -42.82
C GLU A 159 16.44 -10.21 -41.31
N GLY A 160 17.70 -10.04 -40.92
CA GLY A 160 18.15 -10.20 -39.52
C GLY A 160 18.66 -11.62 -39.19
N ARG A 161 18.37 -12.60 -40.05
CA ARG A 161 18.89 -13.98 -39.94
C ARG A 161 20.05 -14.22 -40.91
N MET A 162 21.26 -14.10 -40.40
CA MET A 162 22.51 -14.12 -41.16
C MET A 162 22.99 -15.55 -41.47
N THR A 163 23.00 -15.90 -42.75
CA THR A 163 23.59 -17.17 -43.25
C THR A 163 25.04 -16.97 -43.67
N ILE A 164 25.95 -17.83 -43.20
CA ILE A 164 27.38 -17.84 -43.52
C ILE A 164 27.72 -19.16 -44.24
N THR A 165 28.32 -19.08 -45.42
CA THR A 165 28.66 -20.25 -46.25
C THR A 165 30.05 -20.79 -45.91
N LEU A 166 30.14 -22.07 -45.54
CA LEU A 166 31.42 -22.69 -45.18
C LEU A 166 32.17 -23.16 -46.44
N ALA A 167 33.35 -22.60 -46.71
CA ALA A 167 34.20 -22.99 -47.85
C ALA A 167 34.64 -24.47 -47.81
N LYS A 168 34.65 -25.07 -46.62
CA LYS A 168 34.81 -26.52 -46.39
C LYS A 168 33.66 -26.99 -45.50
N LYS A 169 33.11 -28.18 -45.77
CA LYS A 169 32.06 -28.77 -44.92
C LYS A 169 32.67 -29.21 -43.59
N ALA A 170 32.21 -28.65 -42.47
CA ALA A 170 32.62 -29.10 -41.15
C ALA A 170 32.01 -30.47 -40.83
N ALA A 171 32.78 -31.31 -40.16
CA ALA A 171 32.31 -32.57 -39.60
C ALA A 171 31.56 -32.34 -38.28
N LYS A 172 30.88 -33.37 -37.77
CA LYS A 172 30.47 -33.40 -36.37
C LYS A 172 31.70 -33.29 -35.46
N ASP A 173 31.52 -32.67 -34.31
CA ASP A 173 32.51 -32.38 -33.26
C ASP A 173 33.68 -31.46 -33.71
N ALA A 174 33.59 -30.88 -34.92
CA ALA A 174 34.53 -29.86 -35.38
C ALA A 174 34.24 -28.51 -34.72
N LYS A 175 35.29 -27.81 -34.30
CA LYS A 175 35.23 -26.41 -33.87
C LYS A 175 35.44 -25.47 -35.06
N LEU A 176 34.73 -24.35 -35.07
CA LEU A 176 34.83 -23.27 -36.04
C LEU A 176 34.99 -21.94 -35.30
N THR A 177 35.93 -21.11 -35.74
CA THR A 177 36.10 -19.73 -35.26
C THR A 177 35.55 -18.78 -36.30
N VAL A 178 34.51 -18.02 -35.97
CA VAL A 178 33.81 -17.13 -36.90
C VAL A 178 33.96 -15.69 -36.47
N LYS A 179 34.64 -14.88 -37.28
CA LYS A 179 34.82 -13.46 -37.06
C LYS A 179 33.86 -12.66 -37.94
N ILE A 180 33.07 -11.78 -37.35
CA ILE A 180 32.09 -10.92 -38.03
C ILE A 180 32.42 -9.47 -37.68
N VAL A 181 32.66 -8.64 -38.70
CA VAL A 181 32.87 -7.19 -38.57
C VAL A 181 31.63 -6.48 -39.06
N TYR A 182 31.01 -5.70 -38.18
CA TYR A 182 29.71 -5.06 -38.40
C TYR A 182 29.69 -3.63 -37.85
N GLY A 183 28.79 -2.79 -38.34
CA GLY A 183 28.62 -1.44 -37.79
C GLY A 183 27.37 -0.77 -38.32
N GLY A 184 26.76 0.09 -37.51
CA GLY A 184 25.48 0.70 -37.85
C GLY A 184 24.82 1.40 -36.68
N ARG A 185 23.69 2.04 -36.96
CA ARG A 185 22.82 2.62 -35.94
C ARG A 185 21.93 1.49 -35.40
N PRO A 186 22.07 1.07 -34.14
CA PRO A 186 21.24 0.01 -33.58
C PRO A 186 19.78 0.48 -33.45
N HIS A 187 18.86 -0.47 -33.24
CA HIS A 187 17.51 -0.12 -32.85
C HIS A 187 17.50 0.68 -31.54
N THR A 188 16.58 1.65 -31.44
CA THR A 188 16.49 2.58 -30.30
C THR A 188 15.21 2.29 -29.52
N ALA A 189 15.37 1.86 -28.27
CA ALA A 189 14.28 1.56 -27.36
C ALA A 189 13.59 2.84 -26.89
N VAL A 190 12.30 3.03 -27.19
CA VAL A 190 11.56 4.25 -26.86
C VAL A 190 10.92 4.17 -25.46
N ARG A 191 10.42 2.99 -25.08
CA ARG A 191 9.73 2.69 -23.82
C ARG A 191 10.50 1.70 -22.93
N ALA A 192 11.84 1.64 -23.05
CA ALA A 192 12.69 0.71 -22.31
C ALA A 192 12.30 0.58 -20.81
N PRO A 193 12.18 -0.65 -20.26
CA PRO A 193 12.55 -1.94 -20.85
C PRO A 193 11.49 -2.57 -21.79
N TRP A 194 10.34 -1.92 -22.02
CA TRP A 194 9.21 -2.52 -22.76
C TRP A 194 9.33 -2.47 -24.29
N ASP A 195 10.27 -1.68 -24.81
CA ASP A 195 10.80 -1.81 -26.17
C ASP A 195 12.29 -2.16 -26.04
N GLY A 196 12.81 -2.97 -26.96
CA GLY A 196 14.19 -3.43 -26.95
C GLY A 196 15.18 -2.55 -27.71
N GLY A 197 16.46 -2.69 -27.38
CA GLY A 197 17.59 -2.06 -28.05
C GLY A 197 18.35 -1.06 -27.16
N PHE A 198 18.87 0.00 -27.78
CA PHE A 198 19.70 1.01 -27.12
C PHE A 198 18.87 2.20 -26.63
N VAL A 199 19.17 2.68 -25.42
CA VAL A 199 18.62 3.93 -24.87
C VAL A 199 19.68 5.03 -24.98
N TRP A 200 19.58 5.89 -25.99
CA TRP A 200 20.50 7.01 -26.21
C TRP A 200 20.09 8.26 -25.39
N ALA A 201 20.31 8.23 -24.08
CA ALA A 201 19.95 9.32 -23.17
C ALA A 201 21.15 10.22 -22.80
N LYS A 202 20.88 11.21 -21.93
CA LYS A 202 21.87 12.11 -21.35
C LYS A 202 21.62 12.32 -19.87
N THR A 203 22.72 12.53 -19.15
CA THR A 203 22.74 13.03 -17.77
C THR A 203 22.18 14.46 -17.67
N PRO A 204 21.84 14.96 -16.46
CA PRO A 204 21.36 16.33 -16.26
C PRO A 204 22.34 17.44 -16.70
N ASP A 205 23.66 17.20 -16.67
CA ASP A 205 24.69 18.13 -17.18
C ASP A 205 25.00 17.92 -18.68
N GLY A 206 24.35 16.97 -19.34
CA GLY A 206 24.37 16.79 -20.79
C GLY A 206 25.42 15.80 -21.33
N GLN A 207 26.17 15.10 -20.47
CA GLN A 207 27.02 13.98 -20.88
C GLN A 207 26.17 12.82 -21.40
N PRO A 208 26.70 12.00 -22.33
CA PRO A 208 26.09 10.73 -22.72
C PRO A 208 25.74 9.84 -21.52
N TRP A 209 24.54 9.25 -21.56
CA TRP A 209 24.11 8.22 -20.61
C TRP A 209 23.34 7.17 -21.40
N ILE A 210 24.00 6.03 -21.65
CA ILE A 210 23.54 4.98 -22.55
C ILE A 210 23.40 3.69 -21.77
N ALA A 211 22.34 2.95 -22.07
CA ALA A 211 22.14 1.58 -21.62
C ALA A 211 21.47 0.76 -22.72
N THR A 212 21.43 -0.56 -22.53
CA THR A 212 20.70 -1.50 -23.38
C THR A 212 19.64 -2.22 -22.54
N ALA A 213 18.50 -2.53 -23.14
CA ALA A 213 17.54 -3.49 -22.60
C ALA A 213 17.04 -4.31 -23.79
N VAL A 214 17.20 -5.65 -23.77
CA VAL A 214 16.98 -6.51 -24.95
C VAL A 214 16.25 -7.82 -24.65
N GLN A 215 15.57 -7.89 -23.51
CA GLN A 215 14.78 -9.05 -23.07
C GLN A 215 13.73 -9.47 -24.12
N MET A 216 13.05 -8.50 -24.74
CA MET A 216 11.90 -8.72 -25.64
C MET A 216 12.29 -9.03 -27.10
N GLU A 217 13.15 -8.20 -27.71
CA GLU A 217 13.55 -8.33 -29.13
C GLU A 217 14.92 -9.00 -29.36
N GLY A 218 15.63 -9.45 -28.31
CA GLY A 218 16.75 -10.38 -28.43
C GLY A 218 18.17 -9.80 -28.52
N CYS A 219 19.16 -10.69 -28.38
CA CYS A 219 20.59 -10.32 -28.37
C CYS A 219 21.11 -9.80 -29.71
N ASP A 220 20.40 -10.06 -30.81
CA ASP A 220 20.79 -9.69 -32.17
C ASP A 220 20.72 -8.17 -32.45
N LEU A 221 20.08 -7.41 -31.55
CA LEU A 221 20.13 -5.95 -31.47
C LEU A 221 21.47 -5.38 -30.99
N ILE A 222 22.38 -6.20 -30.45
CA ILE A 222 23.69 -5.78 -29.92
C ILE A 222 24.84 -6.52 -30.62
N TRP A 223 24.75 -7.85 -30.75
CA TRP A 223 25.84 -8.68 -31.26
C TRP A 223 25.33 -9.95 -31.98
N PRO A 224 26.13 -10.56 -32.88
CA PRO A 224 25.65 -11.70 -33.67
C PRO A 224 25.57 -12.95 -32.82
N CYS A 225 24.37 -13.45 -32.55
CA CYS A 225 24.11 -14.53 -31.60
C CYS A 225 23.28 -15.68 -32.21
N ILE A 226 22.75 -16.59 -31.38
CA ILE A 226 21.63 -17.46 -31.75
C ILE A 226 20.54 -17.13 -30.73
N ASP A 227 19.54 -16.37 -31.15
CA ASP A 227 18.59 -15.77 -30.20
C ASP A 227 17.52 -16.78 -29.74
N TYR A 228 17.93 -17.63 -28.79
CA TYR A 228 17.10 -18.67 -28.22
C TYR A 228 17.65 -19.06 -26.84
N PRO A 229 16.84 -19.11 -25.76
CA PRO A 229 17.34 -19.22 -24.38
C PRO A 229 18.35 -20.33 -24.11
N THR A 230 18.25 -21.49 -24.76
CA THR A 230 19.16 -22.63 -24.55
C THR A 230 20.47 -22.60 -25.38
N TYR A 231 20.84 -21.43 -25.94
CA TYR A 231 22.07 -21.22 -26.73
C TYR A 231 23.07 -20.24 -26.10
N GLU A 232 22.94 -20.01 -24.79
CA GLU A 232 23.90 -19.25 -23.97
C GLU A 232 25.36 -19.77 -24.15
N PRO A 233 26.34 -18.87 -24.36
CA PRO A 233 27.75 -19.24 -24.42
C PRO A 233 28.29 -19.62 -23.04
N GLN A 234 29.33 -20.46 -22.98
CA GLN A 234 30.01 -20.78 -21.71
C GLN A 234 30.79 -19.58 -21.16
N LYS A 235 31.21 -18.66 -22.03
CA LYS A 235 31.97 -17.46 -21.68
C LYS A 235 31.77 -16.33 -22.70
N VAL A 236 31.69 -15.09 -22.24
CA VAL A 236 31.75 -13.89 -23.09
C VAL A 236 32.88 -12.97 -22.62
N THR A 237 33.78 -12.59 -23.52
CA THR A 237 34.70 -11.45 -23.32
C THR A 237 34.07 -10.19 -23.95
N LEU A 238 34.07 -9.06 -23.24
CA LEU A 238 33.57 -7.77 -23.72
C LEU A 238 34.69 -6.73 -23.71
N HIS A 239 34.93 -6.07 -24.86
CA HIS A 239 35.91 -5.01 -25.02
C HIS A 239 35.20 -3.72 -25.46
N ILE A 240 34.68 -2.96 -24.48
CA ILE A 240 33.78 -1.83 -24.72
C ILE A 240 34.60 -0.53 -24.81
N THR A 241 34.72 0.03 -26.00
CA THR A 241 35.50 1.25 -26.28
C THR A 241 34.61 2.49 -26.29
N VAL A 242 34.93 3.46 -25.43
CA VAL A 242 34.09 4.65 -25.16
C VAL A 242 34.88 5.96 -25.22
N PRO A 243 34.21 7.10 -25.52
CA PRO A 243 34.79 8.44 -25.45
C PRO A 243 35.44 8.80 -24.12
N LYS A 244 36.40 9.72 -24.19
CA LYS A 244 37.13 10.28 -23.04
C LYS A 244 36.18 10.78 -21.95
N GLY A 245 36.35 10.27 -20.72
CA GLY A 245 35.59 10.69 -19.55
C GLY A 245 34.32 9.87 -19.28
N LEU A 246 34.07 8.82 -20.06
CA LEU A 246 32.99 7.87 -19.82
C LEU A 246 33.53 6.53 -19.31
N SER A 247 32.75 5.87 -18.47
CA SER A 247 32.97 4.54 -17.91
C SER A 247 32.01 3.54 -18.54
N ALA A 248 32.43 2.29 -18.72
CA ALA A 248 31.61 1.23 -19.30
C ALA A 248 31.49 -0.01 -18.38
N PRO A 249 30.65 0.05 -17.33
CA PRO A 249 30.38 -1.09 -16.44
C PRO A 249 29.48 -2.14 -17.11
N SER A 250 29.87 -3.41 -16.99
CA SER A 250 29.22 -4.54 -17.69
C SER A 250 29.32 -5.86 -16.91
N ASN A 251 28.95 -6.98 -17.53
CA ASN A 251 28.80 -8.29 -16.91
C ASN A 251 30.14 -8.90 -16.45
N GLY A 252 30.07 -9.83 -15.50
CA GLY A 252 31.20 -10.61 -15.03
C GLY A 252 32.30 -9.78 -14.36
N LYS A 253 33.55 -10.18 -14.56
CA LYS A 253 34.73 -9.63 -13.90
C LYS A 253 35.47 -8.62 -14.79
N LEU A 254 35.81 -7.47 -14.22
CA LEU A 254 36.70 -6.49 -14.87
C LEU A 254 38.12 -7.07 -14.93
N LEU A 255 38.65 -7.23 -16.14
CA LEU A 255 40.03 -7.63 -16.41
C LEU A 255 41.00 -6.43 -16.40
N GLY A 256 40.52 -5.26 -16.86
CA GLY A 256 41.30 -4.02 -16.91
C GLY A 256 40.63 -2.94 -17.74
N VAL A 257 41.24 -1.74 -17.77
CA VAL A 257 40.80 -0.62 -18.61
C VAL A 257 42.01 -0.06 -19.35
N ASP A 258 42.04 -0.24 -20.67
CA ASP A 258 43.08 0.32 -21.53
C ASP A 258 42.76 1.79 -21.87
N ARG A 259 43.80 2.61 -22.00
CA ARG A 259 43.69 4.02 -22.42
C ARG A 259 44.37 4.20 -23.76
N LEU A 260 43.64 4.75 -24.73
CA LEU A 260 44.12 4.95 -26.09
C LEU A 260 44.75 6.34 -26.24
N ASP A 261 45.68 6.50 -27.19
CA ASP A 261 46.42 7.76 -27.40
C ASP A 261 45.51 8.94 -27.80
N ASP A 262 44.35 8.66 -28.38
CA ASP A 262 43.31 9.65 -28.71
C ASP A 262 42.46 10.09 -27.50
N GLY A 263 42.67 9.46 -26.34
CA GLY A 263 41.98 9.74 -25.08
C GLY A 263 40.72 8.91 -24.82
N ARG A 264 40.30 8.03 -25.73
CA ARG A 264 39.28 7.00 -25.47
C ARG A 264 39.79 5.95 -24.48
N SER A 265 38.89 5.12 -23.96
CA SER A 265 39.23 3.98 -23.12
C SER A 265 38.45 2.73 -23.49
N THR A 266 39.10 1.57 -23.44
CA THR A 266 38.49 0.26 -23.66
C THR A 266 38.37 -0.47 -22.32
N TRP A 267 37.14 -0.82 -21.94
CA TRP A 267 36.85 -1.56 -20.72
C TRP A 267 36.73 -3.04 -21.03
N ASN A 268 37.57 -3.86 -20.38
CA ASN A 268 37.71 -5.28 -20.67
C ASN A 268 37.04 -6.12 -19.58
N TRP A 269 35.97 -6.83 -19.91
CA TRP A 269 35.21 -7.68 -18.99
C TRP A 269 35.18 -9.15 -19.46
N GLU A 270 35.04 -10.08 -18.53
CA GLU A 270 34.82 -11.51 -18.80
C GLU A 270 33.70 -12.05 -17.92
N ALA A 271 32.65 -12.60 -18.53
CA ALA A 271 31.49 -13.20 -17.86
C ALA A 271 31.35 -14.70 -18.19
N LYS A 272 31.03 -15.51 -17.19
CA LYS A 272 30.82 -16.96 -17.29
C LYS A 272 29.34 -17.30 -17.40
N HIS A 273 29.01 -18.21 -18.31
CA HIS A 273 27.65 -18.67 -18.57
C HIS A 273 26.59 -17.53 -18.62
N PRO A 274 26.83 -16.40 -19.30
CA PRO A 274 25.89 -15.29 -19.27
C PRO A 274 24.63 -15.59 -20.09
N ASN A 275 23.48 -15.29 -19.51
CA ASN A 275 22.20 -15.23 -20.23
C ASN A 275 22.32 -14.28 -21.44
N LEU A 276 21.79 -14.70 -22.61
CA LEU A 276 21.93 -14.00 -23.89
C LEU A 276 21.41 -12.56 -23.87
N TYR A 277 20.22 -12.31 -23.29
CA TYR A 277 19.68 -10.96 -23.13
C TYR A 277 20.27 -10.23 -21.92
N GLY A 278 20.91 -10.98 -21.00
CA GLY A 278 21.58 -10.44 -19.83
C GLY A 278 22.87 -9.65 -20.14
N ILE A 279 23.41 -9.73 -21.37
CA ILE A 279 24.59 -8.98 -21.80
C ILE A 279 24.27 -7.48 -21.97
N ALA A 280 24.94 -6.63 -21.17
CA ALA A 280 24.59 -5.21 -21.03
C ALA A 280 25.71 -4.25 -21.45
N LEU A 281 25.36 -3.23 -22.25
CA LEU A 281 26.25 -2.12 -22.60
C LEU A 281 25.79 -0.82 -21.93
N ASN A 282 26.30 -0.57 -20.72
CA ASN A 282 26.06 0.68 -19.99
C ASN A 282 27.25 1.61 -20.20
N VAL A 283 27.01 2.86 -20.62
CA VAL A 283 28.06 3.87 -20.86
C VAL A 283 27.64 5.23 -20.29
N GLY A 284 28.42 5.79 -19.39
CA GLY A 284 28.11 7.06 -18.73
C GLY A 284 29.26 7.59 -17.88
N PRO A 285 29.18 8.81 -17.33
CA PRO A 285 30.24 9.42 -16.52
C PRO A 285 30.29 8.85 -15.08
N TYR A 286 30.14 7.53 -14.91
CA TYR A 286 29.86 6.90 -13.63
C TYR A 286 30.96 7.07 -12.57
N GLU A 287 30.55 7.44 -11.36
CA GLU A 287 31.29 7.22 -10.12
C GLU A 287 31.03 5.79 -9.60
N GLN A 288 31.87 5.29 -8.67
CA GLN A 288 31.79 3.91 -8.19
C GLN A 288 31.87 3.84 -6.66
N ILE A 289 30.99 3.03 -6.05
CA ILE A 289 31.08 2.52 -4.68
C ILE A 289 31.49 1.05 -4.74
N ALA A 290 32.27 0.60 -3.77
CA ALA A 290 32.78 -0.76 -3.66
C ALA A 290 32.72 -1.24 -2.20
N GLY A 291 32.55 -2.55 -2.02
CA GLY A 291 32.50 -3.20 -0.72
C GLY A 291 32.58 -4.72 -0.82
N THR A 292 32.38 -5.40 0.29
CA THR A 292 32.47 -6.87 0.37
C THR A 292 31.42 -7.39 1.33
N TYR A 293 30.66 -8.40 0.90
CA TYR A 293 29.72 -9.13 1.74
C TYR A 293 30.33 -10.47 2.16
N LYS A 294 30.03 -10.94 3.38
CA LYS A 294 30.47 -12.24 3.90
C LYS A 294 29.29 -13.21 3.81
N SER A 295 29.40 -14.16 2.89
CA SER A 295 28.35 -15.14 2.61
C SER A 295 28.04 -16.04 3.80
N ARG A 296 26.79 -16.46 3.92
CA ARG A 296 26.34 -17.55 4.81
C ARG A 296 27.10 -18.86 4.55
N PHE A 297 27.69 -19.01 3.37
CA PHE A 297 28.48 -20.15 2.92
C PHE A 297 30.00 -19.97 3.14
N GLY A 298 30.42 -18.88 3.78
CA GLY A 298 31.79 -18.68 4.30
C GLY A 298 32.79 -18.03 3.34
N ASN A 299 32.42 -17.81 2.07
CA ASN A 299 33.19 -17.02 1.12
C ASN A 299 32.91 -15.51 1.26
N GLU A 300 33.80 -14.68 0.71
CA GLU A 300 33.58 -13.24 0.56
C GLU A 300 33.18 -12.92 -0.89
N ILE A 301 32.23 -12.00 -1.06
CA ILE A 301 31.66 -11.62 -2.36
C ILE A 301 31.90 -10.12 -2.58
N PRO A 302 32.58 -9.70 -3.66
CA PRO A 302 32.79 -8.29 -3.95
C PRO A 302 31.50 -7.66 -4.47
N MET A 303 31.15 -6.49 -3.92
CA MET A 303 29.96 -5.72 -4.26
C MET A 303 30.35 -4.39 -4.88
N PHE A 304 29.72 -4.01 -5.98
CA PHE A 304 29.97 -2.74 -6.66
C PHE A 304 28.68 -2.04 -7.08
N TYR A 305 28.67 -0.71 -7.01
CA TYR A 305 27.60 0.11 -7.57
C TYR A 305 28.17 1.26 -8.39
N TRP A 306 27.74 1.38 -9.64
CA TRP A 306 28.10 2.47 -10.55
C TRP A 306 26.93 3.46 -10.67
N TYR A 307 27.15 4.71 -10.29
CA TYR A 307 26.11 5.73 -10.13
C TYR A 307 26.51 7.06 -10.79
N LEU A 308 25.54 7.94 -11.05
CA LEU A 308 25.84 9.23 -11.68
C LEU A 308 26.51 10.22 -10.70
N PRO A 309 27.41 11.10 -11.18
CA PRO A 309 28.14 12.05 -10.33
C PRO A 309 27.24 12.94 -9.47
N GLY A 310 27.70 13.22 -8.25
CA GLY A 310 27.03 14.15 -7.32
C GLY A 310 25.88 13.55 -6.51
N GLU A 311 25.57 12.26 -6.71
CA GLU A 311 24.42 11.58 -6.11
C GLU A 311 24.79 10.51 -5.07
N LYS A 312 26.06 10.55 -4.64
CA LYS A 312 26.72 9.62 -3.72
C LYS A 312 25.92 9.30 -2.44
N GLU A 313 25.28 10.27 -1.78
CA GLU A 313 24.55 10.01 -0.53
C GLU A 313 23.33 9.09 -0.73
N LYS A 314 22.70 9.13 -1.91
CA LYS A 314 21.63 8.20 -2.26
C LYS A 314 22.20 6.83 -2.65
N ALA A 315 23.32 6.84 -3.37
CA ALA A 315 24.07 5.63 -3.73
C ALA A 315 24.56 4.84 -2.50
N GLU A 316 25.08 5.50 -1.47
CA GLU A 316 25.50 4.87 -0.20
C GLU A 316 24.31 4.25 0.56
N LYS A 317 23.11 4.84 0.47
CA LYS A 317 21.88 4.29 1.09
C LYS A 317 21.36 3.04 0.37
N LEU A 318 21.34 3.04 -0.96
CA LEU A 318 20.95 1.85 -1.74
C LEU A 318 21.98 0.71 -1.59
N PHE A 319 23.28 1.04 -1.62
CA PHE A 319 24.35 0.06 -1.43
C PHE A 319 24.28 -0.63 -0.06
N ALA A 320 23.76 0.04 0.98
CA ALA A 320 23.50 -0.57 2.27
C ALA A 320 22.38 -1.63 2.25
N GLU A 321 21.50 -1.64 1.25
CA GLU A 321 20.46 -2.68 1.07
C GLU A 321 20.99 -3.95 0.38
N PHE A 322 22.19 -3.92 -0.21
CA PHE A 322 22.75 -5.07 -0.92
C PHE A 322 22.98 -6.26 0.03
N ALA A 323 23.73 -6.06 1.13
CA ALA A 323 24.08 -7.12 2.06
C ALA A 323 22.86 -7.80 2.75
N PRO A 324 21.85 -7.07 3.27
CA PRO A 324 20.61 -7.66 3.77
C PRO A 324 19.83 -8.44 2.71
N THR A 325 19.83 -7.95 1.46
CA THR A 325 19.14 -8.64 0.35
C THR A 325 19.85 -9.94 0.00
N ILE A 326 21.18 -9.95 -0.11
CA ILE A 326 21.96 -11.18 -0.33
C ILE A 326 21.72 -12.19 0.80
N ASP A 327 21.74 -11.76 2.08
CA ASP A 327 21.52 -12.66 3.23
C ASP A 327 20.11 -13.29 3.23
N PHE A 328 19.09 -12.54 2.82
CA PHE A 328 17.74 -13.06 2.63
C PHE A 328 17.71 -14.15 1.54
N TYR A 329 18.26 -13.89 0.35
CA TYR A 329 18.29 -14.89 -0.73
C TYR A 329 19.18 -16.10 -0.39
N GLU A 330 20.29 -15.90 0.32
CA GLU A 330 21.14 -17.00 0.80
C GLU A 330 20.49 -17.85 1.89
N SER A 331 19.63 -17.25 2.74
CA SER A 331 18.88 -17.98 3.75
C SER A 331 17.64 -18.71 3.19
N THR A 332 17.00 -18.14 2.17
CA THR A 332 15.75 -18.64 1.58
C THR A 332 16.01 -19.62 0.44
N VAL A 333 16.83 -19.24 -0.53
CA VAL A 333 17.13 -19.99 -1.75
C VAL A 333 18.41 -20.81 -1.56
N GLY A 334 19.57 -20.15 -1.48
CA GLY A 334 20.90 -20.77 -1.40
C GLY A 334 22.01 -19.81 -1.84
N PRO A 335 23.26 -20.29 -2.01
CA PRO A 335 24.43 -19.43 -2.24
C PRO A 335 24.27 -18.52 -3.47
N TYR A 336 24.83 -17.31 -3.40
CA TYR A 336 24.88 -16.41 -4.56
C TYR A 336 25.65 -17.08 -5.73
N PRO A 337 25.08 -17.19 -6.95
CA PRO A 337 25.67 -17.99 -8.02
C PRO A 337 27.02 -17.46 -8.52
N TRP A 338 27.18 -16.15 -8.62
CA TRP A 338 28.31 -15.48 -9.27
C TRP A 338 29.38 -14.99 -8.29
N ALA A 339 29.57 -15.74 -7.20
CA ALA A 339 30.41 -15.35 -6.06
C ALA A 339 31.90 -15.14 -6.41
N ASP A 340 32.41 -15.68 -7.52
CA ASP A 340 33.78 -15.48 -7.99
C ASP A 340 33.92 -14.38 -9.09
N GLU A 341 32.80 -13.76 -9.48
CA GLU A 341 32.72 -12.59 -10.36
C GLU A 341 32.46 -11.30 -9.56
N LYS A 342 31.20 -10.94 -9.34
CA LYS A 342 30.75 -9.80 -8.51
C LYS A 342 29.25 -9.83 -8.26
N VAL A 343 28.79 -9.19 -7.18
CA VAL A 343 27.50 -8.48 -7.16
C VAL A 343 27.73 -7.10 -7.76
N GLY A 344 26.97 -6.73 -8.79
CA GLY A 344 27.10 -5.43 -9.44
C GLY A 344 25.75 -4.86 -9.84
N VAL A 345 25.60 -3.55 -9.71
CA VAL A 345 24.42 -2.79 -10.13
C VAL A 345 24.90 -1.50 -10.80
N VAL A 346 24.12 -0.96 -11.75
CA VAL A 346 24.45 0.28 -12.47
C VAL A 346 23.23 1.18 -12.63
N GLU A 347 23.42 2.48 -12.46
CA GLU A 347 22.35 3.48 -12.62
C GLU A 347 22.02 3.73 -14.10
N THR A 348 20.78 3.47 -14.52
CA THR A 348 20.36 3.47 -15.93
C THR A 348 19.25 4.47 -16.26
N PRO A 349 19.18 4.95 -17.52
CA PRO A 349 18.13 5.88 -17.97
C PRO A 349 16.74 5.22 -18.12
N HIS A 350 16.67 3.89 -18.08
CA HIS A 350 15.43 3.10 -18.02
C HIS A 350 15.23 2.50 -16.63
N LYS A 351 14.00 2.01 -16.38
CA LYS A 351 13.54 1.54 -15.06
C LYS A 351 14.47 0.53 -14.40
N GLY A 352 14.69 -0.61 -15.05
CA GLY A 352 15.44 -1.75 -14.54
C GLY A 352 15.58 -2.81 -15.65
N MET A 353 16.39 -3.84 -15.39
CA MET A 353 16.63 -5.04 -16.22
C MET A 353 17.65 -5.95 -15.49
N GLU A 354 17.40 -7.25 -15.49
CA GLU A 354 18.05 -8.27 -14.65
C GLU A 354 19.45 -8.73 -15.10
N HIS A 355 20.18 -7.86 -15.82
CA HIS A 355 21.48 -8.17 -16.40
C HIS A 355 22.47 -8.81 -15.41
N GLN A 356 22.88 -10.05 -15.69
CA GLN A 356 23.70 -10.89 -14.81
C GLN A 356 24.94 -10.17 -14.26
N THR A 357 25.07 -10.11 -12.93
CA THR A 357 26.11 -9.38 -12.16
C THR A 357 26.20 -7.86 -12.40
N ILE A 358 25.26 -7.25 -13.13
CA ILE A 358 25.28 -5.82 -13.46
C ILE A 358 23.86 -5.23 -13.63
N ASN A 359 22.97 -5.56 -12.69
CA ASN A 359 21.54 -5.22 -12.76
C ASN A 359 21.34 -3.72 -13.03
N ALA A 360 20.48 -3.41 -13.99
CA ALA A 360 20.14 -2.03 -14.33
C ALA A 360 19.20 -1.44 -13.27
N TYR A 361 19.42 -0.19 -12.89
CA TYR A 361 18.69 0.47 -11.80
C TYR A 361 18.33 1.93 -12.14
N GLY A 362 17.04 2.21 -12.24
CA GLY A 362 16.48 3.54 -12.51
C GLY A 362 15.37 3.98 -11.54
N ASN A 363 15.19 3.31 -10.40
CA ASN A 363 14.14 3.60 -9.39
C ASN A 363 14.40 4.86 -8.52
N ASN A 364 15.39 5.69 -8.89
CA ASN A 364 15.73 6.97 -8.24
C ASN A 364 15.78 6.96 -6.71
N TYR A 365 16.20 5.83 -6.13
CA TYR A 365 16.42 5.67 -4.69
C TYR A 365 15.11 5.71 -3.87
N ALA A 366 13.99 5.35 -4.51
CA ALA A 366 12.64 5.36 -3.95
C ALA A 366 12.27 4.02 -3.27
N LYS A 367 12.28 3.99 -1.94
CA LYS A 367 11.73 2.89 -1.14
C LYS A 367 10.20 2.78 -1.32
N ALA A 368 9.69 1.55 -1.28
CA ALA A 368 8.26 1.28 -1.17
C ALA A 368 7.78 1.44 0.30
N PRO A 369 6.45 1.50 0.58
CA PRO A 369 5.89 1.61 1.93
C PRO A 369 6.33 0.49 2.91
N GLU A 370 6.81 -0.63 2.38
CA GLU A 370 7.38 -1.76 3.11
C GLU A 370 8.85 -1.54 3.57
N GLY A 371 9.43 -0.37 3.31
CA GLY A 371 10.70 0.09 3.89
C GLY A 371 11.98 -0.28 3.11
N PHE A 372 11.87 -0.95 1.97
CA PHE A 372 13.00 -1.34 1.11
C PHE A 372 12.85 -0.84 -0.33
N ASP A 373 13.94 -0.78 -1.08
CA ASP A 373 13.88 -0.56 -2.53
C ASP A 373 13.39 -1.83 -3.22
N TRP A 374 12.09 -1.82 -3.55
CA TRP A 374 11.38 -2.93 -4.17
C TRP A 374 11.96 -3.35 -5.54
N LEU A 375 12.51 -2.40 -6.32
CA LEU A 375 13.00 -2.67 -7.67
C LEU A 375 14.34 -3.35 -7.56
N PHE A 376 15.26 -2.77 -6.79
CA PHE A 376 16.54 -3.41 -6.53
C PHE A 376 16.35 -4.84 -6.00
N GLN A 377 15.39 -5.05 -5.10
CA GLN A 377 15.07 -6.38 -4.58
C GLN A 377 14.48 -7.33 -5.65
N HIS A 378 13.64 -6.83 -6.57
CA HIS A 378 13.13 -7.60 -7.72
C HIS A 378 14.26 -7.96 -8.68
N GLU A 379 14.90 -6.96 -9.27
CA GLU A 379 15.96 -7.10 -10.28
C GLU A 379 17.08 -8.02 -9.76
N PHE A 380 17.49 -7.89 -8.50
CA PHE A 380 18.51 -8.73 -7.89
C PHE A 380 18.06 -10.19 -7.68
N GLY A 381 16.76 -10.46 -7.49
CA GLY A 381 16.23 -11.81 -7.34
C GLY A 381 16.43 -12.70 -8.57
N HIS A 382 16.44 -12.09 -9.75
CA HIS A 382 16.72 -12.76 -11.02
C HIS A 382 18.16 -13.29 -11.16
N GLU A 383 19.08 -12.93 -10.27
CA GLU A 383 20.36 -13.63 -10.17
C GLU A 383 20.18 -15.12 -9.86
N TRP A 384 19.11 -15.48 -9.14
CA TRP A 384 18.63 -16.86 -9.02
C TRP A 384 17.57 -17.22 -10.07
N PHE A 385 16.63 -16.30 -10.37
CA PHE A 385 15.43 -16.55 -11.19
C PHE A 385 15.45 -15.88 -12.58
N ALA A 386 16.60 -15.86 -13.25
CA ALA A 386 16.77 -15.56 -14.68
C ALA A 386 18.14 -16.00 -15.21
N ASN A 387 19.16 -15.90 -14.33
CA ASN A 387 20.57 -16.07 -14.69
C ASN A 387 21.10 -17.46 -14.24
N GLN A 388 20.83 -17.88 -12.99
CA GLN A 388 21.14 -19.25 -12.53
C GLN A 388 20.02 -20.25 -12.87
N LEU A 389 18.78 -19.79 -13.03
CA LEU A 389 17.68 -20.53 -13.63
C LEU A 389 17.20 -19.80 -14.89
N THR A 390 17.37 -20.42 -16.06
CA THR A 390 16.90 -19.88 -17.34
C THR A 390 15.69 -20.70 -17.83
N ALA A 391 14.58 -20.03 -18.16
CA ALA A 391 13.42 -20.66 -18.79
C ALA A 391 13.79 -21.12 -20.22
N SER A 392 13.62 -22.41 -20.52
CA SER A 392 14.01 -23.01 -21.81
C SER A 392 13.12 -22.56 -22.98
N ASN A 393 12.00 -21.92 -22.67
CA ASN A 393 11.08 -21.31 -23.62
C ASN A 393 10.31 -20.15 -22.95
N TRP A 394 9.87 -19.17 -23.74
CA TRP A 394 9.04 -18.06 -23.28
C TRP A 394 7.68 -18.51 -22.68
N ASP A 395 7.12 -19.65 -23.09
CA ASP A 395 5.89 -20.22 -22.50
C ASP A 395 6.05 -20.54 -21.00
N ASP A 396 7.28 -20.69 -20.52
CA ASP A 396 7.68 -20.99 -19.14
C ASP A 396 8.17 -19.75 -18.36
N PHE A 397 8.15 -18.53 -18.92
CA PHE A 397 8.79 -17.34 -18.32
C PHE A 397 8.22 -16.89 -16.96
N TRP A 398 7.07 -17.44 -16.54
CA TRP A 398 6.57 -17.30 -15.17
C TRP A 398 7.53 -17.90 -14.11
N LEU A 399 8.43 -18.82 -14.50
CA LEU A 399 9.50 -19.34 -13.66
C LEU A 399 10.52 -18.26 -13.26
N HIS A 400 10.65 -17.19 -14.06
CA HIS A 400 11.45 -16.02 -13.71
C HIS A 400 10.63 -15.08 -12.83
N GLU A 401 9.62 -14.45 -13.42
CA GLU A 401 8.91 -13.33 -12.83
C GLU A 401 8.02 -13.71 -11.65
N GLY A 402 7.42 -14.90 -11.68
CA GLY A 402 6.55 -15.40 -10.62
C GLY A 402 7.33 -15.79 -9.36
N PHE A 403 8.55 -16.31 -9.52
CA PHE A 403 9.45 -16.59 -8.38
C PHE A 403 10.00 -15.30 -7.80
N THR A 404 10.54 -14.39 -8.62
CA THR A 404 11.04 -13.09 -8.14
C THR A 404 9.96 -12.29 -7.41
N ALA A 405 8.76 -12.16 -8.00
CA ALA A 405 7.62 -11.47 -7.37
C ALA A 405 7.06 -12.19 -6.12
N TYR A 406 7.46 -13.44 -5.85
CA TYR A 406 7.15 -14.15 -4.60
C TYR A 406 8.23 -13.98 -3.52
N MET A 407 9.46 -13.63 -3.92
CA MET A 407 10.53 -13.33 -2.96
C MET A 407 10.31 -11.99 -2.24
N GLN A 408 9.63 -11.02 -2.86
CA GLN A 408 9.24 -9.75 -2.22
C GLN A 408 8.41 -9.93 -0.92
N PRO A 409 7.25 -10.62 -0.91
CA PRO A 409 6.51 -10.87 0.33
C PRO A 409 7.27 -11.76 1.30
N LEU A 410 8.10 -12.70 0.83
CA LEU A 410 8.96 -13.52 1.70
C LEU A 410 10.10 -12.70 2.35
N TYR A 411 10.62 -11.66 1.70
CA TYR A 411 11.55 -10.71 2.30
C TYR A 411 10.86 -9.85 3.35
N GLY A 412 9.61 -9.45 3.09
CA GLY A 412 8.72 -8.89 4.11
C GLY A 412 8.52 -9.83 5.31
N ARG A 413 8.33 -11.12 5.08
CA ARG A 413 8.26 -12.16 6.13
C ARG A 413 9.55 -12.23 6.95
N TRP A 414 10.70 -12.21 6.28
CA TRP A 414 12.01 -12.34 6.90
C TRP A 414 12.39 -11.10 7.74
N ARG A 415 11.98 -9.90 7.30
CA ARG A 415 12.20 -8.65 8.04
C ARG A 415 11.17 -8.39 9.16
N GLU A 416 9.90 -8.72 8.94
CA GLU A 416 8.76 -8.19 9.71
C GLU A 416 7.64 -9.23 9.97
N GLY A 417 7.85 -10.52 9.69
CA GLY A 417 6.96 -11.60 10.10
C GLY A 417 5.72 -11.86 9.22
N ASP A 418 4.88 -12.81 9.67
CA ASP A 418 3.75 -13.33 8.88
C ASP A 418 2.63 -12.31 8.63
N GLY A 419 2.51 -11.28 9.47
CA GLY A 419 1.60 -10.14 9.24
C GLY A 419 2.00 -9.33 8.00
N ARG A 420 3.28 -8.96 7.87
CA ARG A 420 3.81 -8.25 6.69
C ARG A 420 3.67 -9.10 5.43
N TYR A 421 4.02 -10.39 5.49
CA TYR A 421 3.85 -11.34 4.40
C TYR A 421 2.40 -11.36 3.89
N THR A 422 1.44 -11.52 4.81
CA THR A 422 0.01 -11.60 4.48
C THR A 422 -0.50 -10.29 3.86
N ALA A 423 -0.12 -9.15 4.44
CA ALA A 423 -0.46 -7.83 3.88
C ALA A 423 0.09 -7.64 2.45
N MET A 424 1.35 -8.01 2.20
CA MET A 424 1.97 -7.89 0.86
C MET A 424 1.32 -8.83 -0.17
N MET A 425 1.01 -10.08 0.20
CA MET A 425 0.27 -11.01 -0.66
C MET A 425 -1.13 -10.46 -1.02
N LEU A 426 -1.91 -10.02 -0.03
CA LEU A 426 -3.23 -9.43 -0.26
C LEU A 426 -3.15 -8.15 -1.11
N ALA A 427 -2.08 -7.36 -0.95
CA ALA A 427 -1.86 -6.12 -1.69
C ALA A 427 -1.45 -6.31 -3.17
N SER A 428 -1.07 -7.52 -3.60
CA SER A 428 -0.83 -7.88 -5.01
C SER A 428 -2.05 -8.54 -5.69
N ARG A 429 -2.91 -9.21 -4.93
CA ARG A 429 -4.07 -9.98 -5.43
C ARG A 429 -4.98 -9.23 -6.43
N PRO A 430 -5.24 -7.91 -6.32
CA PRO A 430 -6.06 -7.18 -7.30
C PRO A 430 -5.42 -7.00 -8.69
N ALA A 431 -4.12 -7.28 -8.86
CA ALA A 431 -3.40 -7.17 -10.13
C ALA A 431 -3.38 -8.49 -10.94
N ILE A 432 -4.13 -9.50 -10.49
CA ILE A 432 -4.35 -10.75 -11.24
C ILE A 432 -5.55 -10.59 -12.18
N LEU A 433 -5.31 -10.72 -13.47
CA LEU A 433 -6.31 -10.54 -14.53
C LEU A 433 -7.08 -11.83 -14.84
N ASN A 434 -6.41 -12.99 -14.86
CA ASN A 434 -6.97 -14.29 -15.24
C ASN A 434 -7.61 -14.34 -16.65
N GLU A 435 -7.17 -13.48 -17.58
CA GLU A 435 -7.67 -13.51 -18.97
C GLU A 435 -7.05 -14.66 -19.79
N SER A 436 -5.88 -15.17 -19.38
CA SER A 436 -5.17 -16.28 -20.05
C SER A 436 -4.55 -17.30 -19.08
N PRO A 437 -4.23 -18.53 -19.57
CA PRO A 437 -3.32 -19.45 -18.89
C PRO A 437 -1.93 -18.82 -18.70
N LEU A 438 -1.24 -19.17 -17.62
CA LEU A 438 0.18 -18.86 -17.45
C LEU A 438 1.07 -19.65 -18.41
N VAL A 439 0.67 -20.87 -18.77
CA VAL A 439 1.46 -21.80 -19.61
C VAL A 439 0.52 -22.42 -20.66
N THR A 440 0.94 -22.49 -21.93
CA THR A 440 0.13 -23.08 -23.02
C THR A 440 0.52 -24.52 -23.35
N GLY A 441 1.70 -24.96 -22.91
CA GLY A 441 2.30 -26.25 -23.25
C GLY A 441 2.86 -26.30 -24.67
N LYS A 442 3.26 -25.16 -25.22
CA LYS A 442 3.73 -25.00 -26.61
C LYS A 442 4.84 -23.95 -26.68
N PRO A 443 5.79 -24.03 -27.62
CA PRO A 443 6.75 -22.97 -27.83
C PRO A 443 6.09 -21.61 -28.13
N GLN A 444 6.57 -20.56 -27.47
CA GLN A 444 6.17 -19.17 -27.67
C GLN A 444 7.40 -18.29 -27.93
N ALA A 445 7.18 -17.12 -28.53
CA ALA A 445 8.12 -15.98 -28.57
C ALA A 445 7.75 -14.93 -27.51
N ALA A 446 8.68 -14.03 -27.17
CA ALA A 446 8.50 -13.02 -26.12
C ALA A 446 7.22 -12.17 -26.28
N GLU A 447 6.98 -11.64 -27.50
CA GLU A 447 5.79 -10.84 -27.84
C GLU A 447 4.46 -11.58 -27.61
N GLU A 448 4.44 -12.91 -27.70
CA GLU A 448 3.24 -13.75 -27.44
C GLU A 448 2.96 -13.95 -25.94
N VAL A 449 3.96 -13.71 -25.08
CA VAL A 449 3.81 -13.75 -23.62
C VAL A 449 3.32 -12.41 -23.08
N TYR A 450 3.94 -11.32 -23.53
CA TYR A 450 3.73 -9.99 -22.96
C TYR A 450 2.65 -9.15 -23.67
N GLU A 451 2.64 -9.07 -25.01
CA GLU A 451 1.88 -8.05 -25.74
C GLU A 451 0.67 -8.57 -26.56
N LYS A 452 0.79 -9.69 -27.28
CA LYS A 452 -0.31 -10.15 -28.16
C LYS A 452 -1.52 -10.65 -27.37
N ALA A 453 -2.59 -9.87 -27.32
CA ALA A 453 -3.88 -10.25 -26.72
C ALA A 453 -4.34 -11.66 -27.19
N PRO A 454 -4.64 -12.62 -26.28
CA PRO A 454 -4.82 -12.45 -24.83
C PRO A 454 -3.54 -12.71 -24.00
N GLY A 455 -2.45 -11.98 -24.28
CA GLY A 455 -1.17 -12.08 -23.57
C GLY A 455 -1.29 -11.94 -22.05
N ARG A 456 -0.32 -12.50 -21.33
CA ARG A 456 -0.40 -12.71 -19.87
C ARG A 456 -0.18 -11.45 -19.05
N GLY A 457 0.61 -10.50 -19.56
CA GLY A 457 0.90 -9.23 -18.89
C GLY A 457 1.29 -9.41 -17.42
N SER A 458 0.54 -8.78 -16.51
CA SER A 458 0.82 -8.80 -15.06
C SER A 458 0.62 -10.15 -14.38
N ASP A 459 0.01 -11.16 -15.02
CA ASP A 459 -0.24 -12.47 -14.38
C ASP A 459 1.06 -13.26 -14.17
N ILE A 460 2.07 -13.16 -15.05
CA ILE A 460 3.34 -13.92 -14.87
C ILE A 460 4.01 -13.59 -13.52
N TYR A 461 3.90 -12.34 -13.08
CA TYR A 461 4.28 -11.86 -11.76
C TYR A 461 3.25 -12.25 -10.69
N ASN A 462 2.03 -11.73 -10.79
CA ASN A 462 1.07 -11.71 -9.67
C ASN A 462 0.37 -13.06 -9.50
N LYS A 463 -0.07 -13.69 -10.60
CA LYS A 463 -0.65 -15.03 -10.59
C LYS A 463 0.45 -16.06 -10.28
N GLY A 464 1.63 -15.94 -10.88
CA GLY A 464 2.79 -16.79 -10.58
C GLY A 464 3.13 -16.80 -9.07
N SER A 465 3.27 -15.62 -8.48
CA SER A 465 3.52 -15.45 -7.04
C SER A 465 2.41 -16.04 -6.16
N TRP A 466 1.13 -15.85 -6.52
CA TRP A 466 0.01 -16.47 -5.81
C TRP A 466 -0.08 -18.00 -5.98
N VAL A 467 0.40 -18.56 -7.09
CA VAL A 467 0.51 -20.02 -7.27
C VAL A 467 1.59 -20.61 -6.37
N LEU A 468 2.75 -19.95 -6.25
CA LEU A 468 3.82 -20.37 -5.34
C LEU A 468 3.40 -20.25 -3.86
N HIS A 469 2.70 -19.17 -3.50
CA HIS A 469 2.04 -19.02 -2.19
C HIS A 469 1.10 -20.18 -1.88
N THR A 470 0.22 -20.53 -2.83
CA THR A 470 -0.78 -21.60 -2.63
C THR A 470 -0.10 -22.97 -2.54
N LEU A 471 0.93 -23.21 -3.37
CA LEU A 471 1.71 -24.45 -3.35
C LEU A 471 2.45 -24.61 -2.02
N ARG A 472 3.15 -23.57 -1.54
CA ARG A 472 3.85 -23.59 -0.24
C ARG A 472 2.91 -23.95 0.91
N ASN A 473 1.71 -23.36 0.97
CA ASN A 473 0.71 -23.65 2.00
C ASN A 473 0.04 -25.04 1.85
N ALA A 474 0.19 -25.70 0.70
CA ALA A 474 -0.28 -27.05 0.44
C ALA A 474 0.79 -28.13 0.74
N VAL A 475 2.07 -27.87 0.47
CA VAL A 475 3.19 -28.83 0.68
C VAL A 475 3.99 -28.62 1.96
N GLY A 476 3.96 -27.41 2.54
CA GLY A 476 4.72 -27.01 3.73
C GLY A 476 6.13 -26.47 3.43
N ASP A 477 6.62 -25.58 4.31
CA ASP A 477 7.87 -24.82 4.12
C ASP A 477 9.11 -25.70 3.84
N ALA A 478 9.22 -26.87 4.48
CA ALA A 478 10.36 -27.77 4.29
C ALA A 478 10.39 -28.38 2.87
N ALA A 479 9.26 -28.87 2.37
CA ALA A 479 9.15 -29.41 1.02
C ALA A 479 9.33 -28.31 -0.03
N PHE A 480 8.72 -27.13 0.19
CA PHE A 480 8.88 -25.98 -0.70
C PHE A 480 10.35 -25.52 -0.80
N GLY A 481 11.08 -25.50 0.32
CA GLY A 481 12.50 -25.15 0.35
C GLY A 481 13.42 -26.17 -0.35
N GLU A 482 13.06 -27.46 -0.38
CA GLU A 482 13.79 -28.45 -1.17
C GLU A 482 13.45 -28.36 -2.66
N ILE A 483 12.17 -28.17 -3.01
CA ILE A 483 11.71 -27.91 -4.38
C ILE A 483 12.48 -26.72 -4.97
N LEU A 484 12.52 -25.59 -4.25
CA LEU A 484 13.20 -24.37 -4.66
C LEU A 484 14.69 -24.58 -4.98
N ARG A 485 15.39 -25.41 -4.20
CA ARG A 485 16.82 -25.70 -4.42
C ARG A 485 17.06 -26.65 -5.58
N ARG A 486 16.22 -27.69 -5.73
CA ARG A 486 16.27 -28.59 -6.89
C ARG A 486 15.94 -27.85 -8.19
N GLU A 487 15.00 -26.92 -8.13
CA GLU A 487 14.63 -26.07 -9.26
C GLU A 487 15.82 -25.20 -9.69
N VAL A 488 16.35 -24.37 -8.78
CA VAL A 488 17.42 -23.40 -9.08
C VAL A 488 18.81 -24.02 -9.31
N TYR A 489 19.19 -25.09 -8.60
CA TYR A 489 20.56 -25.65 -8.63
C TYR A 489 20.65 -27.10 -9.14
N GLY A 490 19.52 -27.75 -9.44
CA GLY A 490 19.47 -29.19 -9.76
C GLY A 490 19.68 -30.11 -8.55
N ARG A 491 19.88 -29.57 -7.34
CA ARG A 491 20.25 -30.32 -6.13
C ARG A 491 19.68 -29.70 -4.85
N PRO A 492 19.42 -30.50 -3.79
CA PRO A 492 18.88 -29.98 -2.52
C PRO A 492 19.95 -29.30 -1.64
N ASP A 493 21.23 -29.54 -1.90
CA ASP A 493 22.41 -29.18 -1.10
C ASP A 493 23.40 -28.27 -1.85
N PRO A 494 22.97 -27.08 -2.34
CA PRO A 494 23.85 -26.17 -3.06
C PRO A 494 24.91 -25.55 -2.13
N ALA A 495 26.15 -25.49 -2.63
CA ALA A 495 27.28 -24.83 -2.00
C ALA A 495 28.20 -24.25 -3.10
N PRO A 496 28.97 -23.17 -2.83
CA PRO A 496 29.81 -22.51 -3.83
C PRO A 496 30.67 -23.50 -4.64
N GLY A 497 30.50 -23.47 -5.97
CA GLY A 497 31.22 -24.34 -6.91
C GLY A 497 30.71 -25.78 -7.04
N ASN A 498 29.56 -26.15 -6.43
CA ASN A 498 28.97 -27.50 -6.54
C ASN A 498 27.76 -27.60 -7.49
N PHE A 499 27.45 -26.53 -8.23
CA PHE A 499 26.30 -26.38 -9.14
C PHE A 499 26.72 -25.63 -10.42
N THR A 500 25.83 -25.59 -11.41
CA THR A 500 25.92 -24.78 -12.64
C THR A 500 24.54 -24.18 -12.95
N PRO A 501 24.43 -23.16 -13.82
CA PRO A 501 23.15 -22.68 -14.32
C PRO A 501 22.26 -23.81 -14.85
N GLN A 502 20.95 -23.62 -14.71
CA GLN A 502 19.91 -24.62 -14.96
C GLN A 502 18.90 -24.12 -15.99
N PHE A 503 18.82 -24.81 -17.12
CA PHE A 503 17.66 -24.68 -18.00
C PHE A 503 16.46 -25.42 -17.38
N ARG A 504 15.29 -24.80 -17.40
CA ARG A 504 14.05 -25.33 -16.81
C ARG A 504 12.83 -25.14 -17.70
N THR A 505 11.81 -25.95 -17.46
CA THR A 505 10.48 -25.88 -18.07
C THR A 505 9.42 -26.18 -17.01
N THR A 506 8.18 -25.74 -17.21
CA THR A 506 7.09 -26.00 -16.27
C THR A 506 6.90 -27.50 -15.99
N PRO A 507 6.96 -28.43 -16.97
CA PRO A 507 6.91 -29.87 -16.69
C PRO A 507 8.05 -30.39 -15.80
N GLU A 508 9.25 -29.80 -15.86
CA GLU A 508 10.38 -30.18 -15.00
C GLU A 508 10.18 -29.69 -13.56
N PHE A 509 9.70 -28.45 -13.38
CA PHE A 509 9.28 -27.95 -12.06
C PHE A 509 8.19 -28.84 -11.45
N ILE A 510 7.16 -29.22 -12.22
CA ILE A 510 6.12 -30.15 -11.78
C ILE A 510 6.72 -31.52 -11.40
N ALA A 511 7.69 -32.02 -12.18
CA ALA A 511 8.38 -33.27 -11.86
C ALA A 511 9.19 -33.18 -10.54
N ILE A 512 9.80 -32.03 -10.25
CA ILE A 512 10.51 -31.75 -8.98
C ILE A 512 9.54 -31.67 -7.80
N VAL A 513 8.40 -30.99 -7.97
CA VAL A 513 7.31 -30.96 -6.96
C VAL A 513 6.80 -32.37 -6.67
N ASN A 514 6.56 -33.18 -7.71
CA ASN A 514 6.13 -34.57 -7.57
C ASN A 514 7.22 -35.45 -6.91
N GLN A 515 8.51 -35.21 -7.23
CA GLN A 515 9.63 -35.94 -6.64
C GLN A 515 9.77 -35.68 -5.13
N VAL A 516 9.71 -34.41 -4.70
CA VAL A 516 9.90 -34.04 -3.28
C VAL A 516 8.69 -34.42 -2.42
N THR A 517 7.48 -34.28 -2.96
CA THR A 517 6.24 -34.62 -2.20
C THR A 517 5.87 -36.10 -2.25
N GLY A 518 6.39 -36.87 -3.22
CA GLY A 518 6.01 -38.27 -3.45
C GLY A 518 4.57 -38.45 -3.96
N GLN A 519 3.97 -37.39 -4.51
CA GLN A 519 2.57 -37.34 -4.94
C GLN A 519 2.45 -36.74 -6.35
N ASP A 520 1.33 -36.96 -7.03
CA ASP A 520 1.04 -36.29 -8.29
C ASP A 520 0.26 -34.99 -8.07
N TRP A 521 0.89 -33.85 -8.38
CA TRP A 521 0.32 -32.51 -8.32
C TRP A 521 -0.15 -31.98 -9.68
N GLN A 522 -0.18 -32.79 -10.74
CA GLN A 522 -0.62 -32.33 -12.07
C GLN A 522 -2.02 -31.68 -12.04
N TRP A 523 -2.93 -32.14 -11.17
CA TRP A 523 -4.26 -31.54 -10.97
C TRP A 523 -4.23 -30.07 -10.50
N PHE A 524 -3.20 -29.68 -9.73
CA PHE A 524 -3.01 -28.33 -9.21
C PHE A 524 -2.53 -27.42 -10.34
N PHE A 525 -1.49 -27.84 -11.07
CA PHE A 525 -0.90 -27.07 -12.16
C PHE A 525 -1.80 -27.02 -13.40
N ASP A 526 -2.51 -28.11 -13.72
CA ASP A 526 -3.62 -28.13 -14.70
C ASP A 526 -4.64 -27.02 -14.43
N THR A 527 -4.89 -26.70 -13.16
CA THR A 527 -5.93 -25.75 -12.74
C THR A 527 -5.40 -24.32 -12.62
N TYR A 528 -4.16 -24.14 -12.16
CA TYR A 528 -3.60 -22.80 -11.90
C TYR A 528 -2.69 -22.25 -12.99
N LEU A 529 -1.93 -23.10 -13.69
CA LEU A 529 -1.03 -22.68 -14.77
C LEU A 529 -1.69 -22.82 -16.14
N TYR A 530 -2.27 -23.98 -16.43
CA TYR A 530 -2.83 -24.32 -17.75
C TYR A 530 -4.28 -23.84 -17.97
N GLN A 531 -4.85 -23.03 -17.07
CA GLN A 531 -6.17 -22.39 -17.24
C GLN A 531 -6.14 -20.90 -16.88
N ALA A 532 -6.99 -20.14 -17.57
CA ALA A 532 -7.24 -18.74 -17.29
C ALA A 532 -8.06 -18.57 -15.99
N ALA A 533 -9.25 -19.17 -15.95
CA ALA A 533 -10.16 -19.10 -14.80
C ALA A 533 -9.62 -19.83 -13.55
N LEU A 534 -10.11 -19.42 -12.38
CA LEU A 534 -9.76 -20.00 -11.08
C LEU A 534 -10.80 -21.04 -10.60
N PRO A 535 -10.43 -21.98 -9.72
CA PRO A 535 -11.36 -22.94 -9.12
C PRO A 535 -12.31 -22.24 -8.14
N LYS A 536 -13.59 -22.64 -8.15
CA LYS A 536 -14.62 -22.12 -7.25
C LYS A 536 -14.96 -23.13 -6.15
N LEU A 537 -14.93 -22.70 -4.89
CA LEU A 537 -15.52 -23.47 -3.79
C LEU A 537 -17.04 -23.28 -3.76
N VAL A 538 -17.78 -24.37 -3.57
CA VAL A 538 -19.23 -24.39 -3.38
C VAL A 538 -19.52 -25.04 -2.03
N VAL A 539 -20.13 -24.26 -1.14
CA VAL A 539 -20.48 -24.68 0.22
C VAL A 539 -21.99 -24.94 0.29
N ASN A 540 -22.38 -26.11 0.76
CA ASN A 540 -23.77 -26.48 1.05
C ASN A 540 -23.85 -26.99 2.49
N ARG A 541 -24.80 -26.48 3.28
CA ARG A 541 -25.00 -26.86 4.69
C ARG A 541 -26.41 -27.38 4.91
N ASN A 542 -26.55 -28.42 5.72
CA ASN A 542 -27.82 -28.82 6.34
C ASN A 542 -27.65 -28.86 7.88
N ALA A 543 -28.64 -29.37 8.61
CA ALA A 543 -28.64 -29.36 10.07
C ALA A 543 -27.43 -30.10 10.70
N THR A 544 -26.92 -31.17 10.08
CA THR A 544 -25.87 -32.05 10.66
C THR A 544 -24.68 -32.31 9.74
N GLN A 545 -24.66 -31.72 8.54
CA GLN A 545 -23.60 -31.91 7.55
C GLN A 545 -23.22 -30.60 6.85
N LEU A 546 -21.92 -30.41 6.67
CA LEU A 546 -21.33 -29.44 5.77
C LEU A 546 -20.75 -30.19 4.57
N THR A 547 -21.17 -29.83 3.36
CA THR A 547 -20.62 -30.34 2.10
C THR A 547 -19.89 -29.23 1.35
N LEU A 548 -18.60 -29.44 1.17
CA LEU A 548 -17.67 -28.58 0.44
C LEU A 548 -17.38 -29.23 -0.91
N LYS A 549 -17.50 -28.50 -2.01
CA LYS A 549 -17.15 -28.98 -3.34
C LYS A 549 -16.33 -27.95 -4.11
N TRP A 550 -15.14 -28.33 -4.54
CA TRP A 550 -14.39 -27.59 -5.55
C TRP A 550 -14.99 -27.83 -6.95
N VAL A 551 -15.12 -26.75 -7.71
CA VAL A 551 -15.50 -26.74 -9.12
C VAL A 551 -14.33 -26.10 -9.88
N ALA A 552 -13.43 -26.94 -10.38
CA ALA A 552 -12.29 -26.51 -11.19
C ALA A 552 -12.70 -26.33 -12.67
N PRO A 553 -12.12 -25.36 -13.41
CA PRO A 553 -12.42 -25.13 -14.83
C PRO A 553 -12.14 -26.35 -15.71
N THR A 554 -11.14 -27.16 -15.31
CA THR A 554 -10.71 -28.39 -15.99
C THR A 554 -11.76 -29.51 -15.96
N GLY A 555 -12.80 -29.39 -15.12
CA GLY A 555 -13.78 -30.45 -14.86
C GLY A 555 -13.20 -31.66 -14.09
N LYS A 556 -11.90 -31.67 -13.78
CA LYS A 556 -11.23 -32.73 -13.02
C LYS A 556 -11.44 -32.57 -11.51
N PRO A 557 -11.25 -33.63 -10.72
CA PRO A 557 -11.07 -33.52 -9.27
C PRO A 557 -9.97 -32.52 -8.89
N PHE A 558 -10.24 -31.66 -7.92
CA PHE A 558 -9.30 -30.67 -7.39
C PHE A 558 -9.20 -30.82 -5.87
N PRO A 559 -8.36 -31.74 -5.37
CA PRO A 559 -8.33 -32.13 -3.96
C PRO A 559 -7.59 -31.18 -3.00
N LEU A 560 -7.45 -29.89 -3.33
CA LEU A 560 -6.83 -28.90 -2.44
C LEU A 560 -7.59 -28.85 -1.10
N PRO A 561 -6.95 -29.13 0.06
CA PRO A 561 -7.63 -29.09 1.36
C PRO A 561 -8.19 -27.70 1.67
N VAL A 562 -9.31 -27.65 2.40
CA VAL A 562 -9.95 -26.40 2.84
C VAL A 562 -9.92 -26.35 4.36
N GLU A 563 -9.47 -25.23 4.93
CA GLU A 563 -9.51 -25.04 6.39
C GLU A 563 -10.90 -24.59 6.81
N VAL A 564 -11.43 -25.23 7.85
CA VAL A 564 -12.79 -25.01 8.35
C VAL A 564 -12.77 -25.03 9.87
N ALA A 565 -13.21 -23.93 10.49
CA ALA A 565 -13.60 -23.92 11.89
C ALA A 565 -14.95 -24.63 12.04
N VAL A 566 -15.07 -25.55 13.01
CA VAL A 566 -16.37 -26.07 13.46
C VAL A 566 -16.36 -26.01 14.98
N ASP A 567 -17.22 -25.16 15.53
CA ASP A 567 -17.20 -24.76 16.95
C ASP A 567 -15.77 -24.36 17.37
N ASP A 568 -15.25 -23.35 16.66
CA ASP A 568 -13.92 -22.70 16.78
C ASP A 568 -12.68 -23.59 16.55
N VAL A 569 -12.85 -24.91 16.51
CA VAL A 569 -11.77 -25.86 16.18
C VAL A 569 -11.49 -25.84 14.67
N VAL A 570 -10.49 -25.06 14.26
CA VAL A 570 -9.96 -25.05 12.89
C VAL A 570 -9.37 -26.42 12.54
N ARG A 571 -9.89 -27.02 11.47
CA ARG A 571 -9.40 -28.29 10.90
C ARG A 571 -9.22 -28.20 9.39
N LYS A 572 -8.08 -28.67 8.89
CA LYS A 572 -7.77 -28.77 7.46
C LYS A 572 -8.50 -29.98 6.87
N VAL A 573 -9.63 -29.73 6.20
CA VAL A 573 -10.55 -30.74 5.67
C VAL A 573 -9.96 -31.37 4.39
N PRO A 574 -9.72 -32.69 4.35
CA PRO A 574 -9.25 -33.37 3.13
C PRO A 574 -10.35 -33.39 2.06
N MET A 575 -10.10 -32.73 0.93
CA MET A 575 -11.07 -32.60 -0.17
C MET A 575 -10.96 -33.75 -1.17
N THR A 576 -11.01 -35.01 -0.71
CA THR A 576 -10.78 -36.20 -1.54
C THR A 576 -11.70 -36.23 -2.77
N GLY A 577 -11.12 -36.16 -3.97
CA GLY A 577 -11.88 -36.09 -5.22
C GLY A 577 -12.47 -34.71 -5.54
N GLY A 578 -12.04 -33.65 -4.85
CA GLY A 578 -12.61 -32.29 -4.93
C GLY A 578 -13.90 -32.11 -4.13
N LEU A 579 -14.24 -33.07 -3.25
CA LEU A 579 -15.46 -33.08 -2.45
C LEU A 579 -15.11 -33.48 -1.01
N ALA A 580 -15.72 -32.82 -0.03
CA ALA A 580 -15.78 -33.31 1.34
C ALA A 580 -17.18 -33.12 1.89
N THR A 581 -17.70 -34.13 2.59
CA THR A 581 -18.86 -33.98 3.47
C THR A 581 -18.38 -34.31 4.89
N ILE A 582 -18.39 -33.31 5.77
CA ILE A 582 -18.05 -33.49 7.18
C ILE A 582 -19.32 -33.42 8.02
N THR A 583 -19.45 -34.36 8.96
CA THR A 583 -20.47 -34.28 10.01
C THR A 583 -20.12 -33.12 10.93
N VAL A 584 -21.15 -32.36 11.29
CA VAL A 584 -21.06 -31.18 12.16
C VAL A 584 -22.20 -31.25 13.19
N PRO A 585 -21.99 -30.82 14.45
CA PRO A 585 -23.05 -30.82 15.45
C PRO A 585 -24.29 -30.04 15.00
N ALA A 586 -25.46 -30.48 15.49
CA ALA A 586 -26.73 -29.85 15.16
C ALA A 586 -26.81 -28.43 15.75
N GLY A 587 -26.57 -27.42 14.92
CA GLY A 587 -26.49 -26.01 15.34
C GLY A 587 -25.07 -25.44 15.44
N ALA A 588 -24.02 -26.22 15.16
CA ALA A 588 -22.61 -25.79 15.26
C ALA A 588 -22.31 -24.46 14.54
N HIS A 589 -21.41 -23.65 15.09
CA HIS A 589 -20.81 -22.56 14.31
C HIS A 589 -19.80 -23.15 13.31
N ILE A 590 -19.76 -22.60 12.10
CA ILE A 590 -18.96 -23.13 10.99
C ILE A 590 -18.47 -21.99 10.13
N VAL A 591 -17.17 -21.78 10.10
CA VAL A 591 -16.52 -20.86 9.15
C VAL A 591 -15.69 -21.67 8.16
N VAL A 592 -15.95 -21.49 6.87
CA VAL A 592 -15.19 -22.10 5.78
C VAL A 592 -14.22 -21.05 5.27
N ASP A 593 -12.93 -21.36 5.25
CA ASP A 593 -11.85 -20.36 5.13
C ASP A 593 -11.92 -19.33 6.29
N PRO A 594 -11.68 -19.75 7.54
CA PRO A 594 -11.87 -18.93 8.75
C PRO A 594 -11.04 -17.64 8.84
N MET A 595 -10.15 -17.40 7.88
CA MET A 595 -9.31 -16.19 7.81
C MET A 595 -9.94 -15.06 6.97
N SER A 596 -11.26 -15.12 6.67
CA SER A 596 -11.94 -14.24 5.72
C SER A 596 -13.20 -13.56 6.28
N ARG A 597 -13.01 -12.38 6.90
CA ARG A 597 -13.99 -11.53 7.62
C ARG A 597 -14.50 -12.12 8.94
N GLY A 598 -14.98 -11.21 9.80
CA GLY A 598 -15.45 -11.49 11.15
C GLY A 598 -16.67 -12.39 11.21
N GLU A 599 -16.70 -13.23 12.24
CA GLU A 599 -17.78 -14.13 12.60
C GLU A 599 -18.02 -14.06 14.13
N PRO A 600 -19.19 -14.45 14.64
CA PRO A 600 -20.43 -14.71 13.91
C PRO A 600 -20.92 -13.47 13.17
N ALA A 601 -21.50 -13.64 11.97
CA ALA A 601 -21.91 -12.52 11.14
C ALA A 601 -23.03 -11.66 11.77
N ILE A 602 -22.79 -10.35 11.89
CA ILE A 602 -23.75 -9.34 12.37
C ILE A 602 -24.84 -9.02 11.34
N THR A 603 -25.81 -8.17 11.69
CA THR A 603 -26.91 -7.78 10.78
C THR A 603 -26.59 -6.53 9.98
N PRO A 604 -27.33 -6.23 8.89
CA PRO A 604 -27.22 -4.95 8.20
C PRO A 604 -27.59 -3.72 9.04
N LEU A 605 -28.32 -3.89 10.15
CA LEU A 605 -28.62 -2.81 11.08
C LEU A 605 -27.49 -2.62 12.10
N THR A 606 -26.91 -3.71 12.64
CA THR A 606 -25.68 -3.69 13.44
C THR A 606 -24.48 -3.13 12.67
N GLN A 607 -24.49 -3.22 11.33
CA GLN A 607 -23.47 -2.61 10.46
C GLN A 607 -23.65 -1.10 10.26
N THR A 608 -24.72 -0.51 10.80
CA THR A 608 -25.14 0.85 10.49
C THR A 608 -25.16 1.72 11.75
N SER A 609 -23.98 2.13 12.25
CA SER A 609 -23.95 3.06 13.38
C SER A 609 -24.66 4.38 13.04
N GLY A 610 -25.43 4.89 14.00
CA GLY A 610 -26.11 6.18 13.93
C GLY A 610 -27.36 6.21 13.04
N GLY A 611 -27.38 7.09 12.03
CA GLY A 611 -28.55 7.27 11.17
C GLY A 611 -29.78 7.86 11.88
N VAL A 612 -30.98 7.63 11.32
CA VAL A 612 -32.23 8.23 11.85
C VAL A 612 -32.77 7.40 13.02
N ARG A 613 -32.53 7.88 14.25
CA ARG A 613 -33.11 7.28 15.46
C ARG A 613 -34.65 7.20 15.42
N PRO A 614 -35.25 6.08 15.84
CA PRO A 614 -36.68 5.95 16.09
C PRO A 614 -37.22 6.97 17.11
N ALA A 615 -38.53 7.24 17.04
CA ALA A 615 -39.20 8.15 17.97
C ALA A 615 -39.14 7.66 19.42
N GLU A 616 -39.14 6.34 19.63
CA GLU A 616 -39.01 5.68 20.92
C GLU A 616 -37.65 5.96 21.58
N GLN A 617 -36.55 6.00 20.81
CA GLN A 617 -35.22 6.35 21.33
C GLN A 617 -35.09 7.85 21.62
N LEU A 618 -35.63 8.69 20.72
CA LEU A 618 -35.68 10.15 20.91
C LEU A 618 -36.54 10.56 22.13
N ALA A 619 -37.44 9.68 22.58
CA ALA A 619 -38.29 9.86 23.74
C ALA A 619 -37.65 9.41 25.08
N LEU A 620 -36.35 9.07 25.09
CA LEU A 620 -35.62 8.61 26.29
C LEU A 620 -34.41 9.50 26.60
N ARG A 621 -34.13 9.69 27.89
CA ARG A 621 -32.82 10.10 28.43
C ARG A 621 -32.20 8.92 29.15
N PHE A 622 -30.95 8.59 28.84
CA PHE A 622 -30.22 7.49 29.46
C PHE A 622 -29.56 7.97 30.76
N ASP A 623 -30.06 7.50 31.91
CA ASP A 623 -29.67 8.00 33.23
C ASP A 623 -28.47 7.25 33.83
N HIS A 624 -28.43 5.92 33.66
CA HIS A 624 -27.39 5.06 34.22
C HIS A 624 -27.37 3.70 33.52
N ALA A 625 -26.18 3.15 33.31
CA ALA A 625 -25.97 1.75 32.93
C ALA A 625 -25.07 1.05 33.97
N ASP A 626 -25.53 -0.04 34.54
CA ASP A 626 -24.71 -0.99 35.33
C ASP A 626 -24.48 -2.22 34.44
N LEU A 627 -23.22 -2.40 34.01
CA LEU A 627 -22.80 -3.37 33.00
C LEU A 627 -21.86 -4.40 33.63
N THR A 628 -22.31 -5.64 33.78
CA THR A 628 -21.45 -6.77 34.15
C THR A 628 -21.12 -7.60 32.93
N PHE A 629 -19.82 -7.80 32.71
CA PHE A 629 -19.24 -8.59 31.63
C PHE A 629 -18.43 -9.74 32.23
N GLU A 630 -18.89 -10.98 32.02
CA GLU A 630 -18.07 -12.18 32.21
C GLU A 630 -17.53 -12.60 30.86
N VAL A 631 -16.23 -12.38 30.63
CA VAL A 631 -15.58 -12.71 29.36
C VAL A 631 -14.87 -14.06 29.50
N LEU A 632 -15.03 -14.91 28.49
CA LEU A 632 -14.58 -16.30 28.48
C LEU A 632 -13.64 -16.54 27.29
N PRO A 633 -12.34 -16.19 27.39
CA PRO A 633 -11.43 -16.11 26.24
C PRO A 633 -10.88 -17.46 25.75
N ASP A 634 -11.25 -18.56 26.43
CA ASP A 634 -10.97 -19.93 26.01
C ASP A 634 -12.10 -20.49 25.12
N THR A 635 -13.22 -19.77 25.03
CA THR A 635 -14.44 -20.10 24.27
C THR A 635 -14.99 -18.88 23.51
N GLU A 636 -14.17 -17.84 23.33
CA GLU A 636 -14.46 -16.58 22.61
C GLU A 636 -15.87 -16.01 22.81
N THR A 637 -16.34 -16.06 24.06
CA THR A 637 -17.74 -15.80 24.45
C THR A 637 -17.84 -14.71 25.52
N LEU A 638 -18.99 -14.05 25.54
CA LEU A 638 -19.35 -12.98 26.48
C LEU A 638 -20.69 -13.30 27.15
N ASN A 639 -20.71 -13.32 28.48
CA ASN A 639 -21.93 -13.32 29.29
C ASN A 639 -22.15 -11.91 29.86
N GLY A 640 -23.37 -11.39 29.70
CA GLY A 640 -23.69 -10.00 29.98
C GLY A 640 -24.93 -9.81 30.85
N ILE A 641 -24.83 -8.86 31.79
CA ILE A 641 -25.97 -8.31 32.53
C ILE A 641 -25.89 -6.79 32.40
N ALA A 642 -26.90 -6.19 31.79
CA ALA A 642 -27.06 -4.74 31.72
C ALA A 642 -28.29 -4.33 32.52
N THR A 643 -28.12 -3.48 33.54
CA THR A 643 -29.23 -2.81 34.23
C THR A 643 -29.26 -1.36 33.79
N LEU A 644 -30.19 -1.05 32.88
CA LEU A 644 -30.27 0.24 32.19
C LEU A 644 -31.43 1.05 32.72
N ARG A 645 -31.15 2.28 33.15
CA ARG A 645 -32.15 3.22 33.63
C ARG A 645 -32.37 4.34 32.61
N PHE A 646 -33.63 4.56 32.27
CA PHE A 646 -34.04 5.66 31.41
C PHE A 646 -35.11 6.54 32.09
N THR A 647 -35.19 7.80 31.67
CA THR A 647 -36.34 8.67 31.95
C THR A 647 -36.98 9.10 30.63
N ALA A 648 -38.30 8.93 30.53
CA ALA A 648 -39.05 9.27 29.34
C ALA A 648 -39.22 10.79 29.19
N THR A 649 -38.97 11.33 28.01
CA THR A 649 -39.16 12.76 27.65
C THR A 649 -40.48 13.00 26.91
N ALA A 650 -41.05 11.95 26.33
CA ALA A 650 -42.37 11.89 25.70
C ALA A 650 -43.07 10.56 26.08
N PRO A 651 -44.33 10.29 25.70
CA PRO A 651 -44.97 9.02 26.00
C PRO A 651 -44.32 7.83 25.26
N VAL A 652 -44.00 6.75 25.98
CA VAL A 652 -43.30 5.57 25.45
C VAL A 652 -44.01 4.27 25.87
N ALA A 653 -44.31 3.40 24.90
CA ALA A 653 -44.92 2.08 25.14
C ALA A 653 -43.98 0.89 24.85
N THR A 654 -42.86 1.15 24.18
CA THR A 654 -41.84 0.16 23.78
C THR A 654 -40.48 0.82 23.94
N LEU A 655 -39.54 0.18 24.62
CA LEU A 655 -38.12 0.57 24.57
C LEU A 655 -37.49 -0.04 23.32
N LEU A 656 -36.70 0.74 22.58
CA LEU A 656 -35.87 0.25 21.49
C LEU A 656 -34.41 0.47 21.88
N ILE A 657 -33.71 -0.63 22.17
CA ILE A 657 -32.33 -0.64 22.65
C ILE A 657 -31.52 -1.40 21.59
N ASP A 658 -30.38 -0.87 21.19
CA ASP A 658 -29.52 -1.52 20.21
C ASP A 658 -28.68 -2.58 20.92
N LEU A 659 -28.65 -3.81 20.39
CA LEU A 659 -27.89 -4.96 20.90
C LEU A 659 -27.78 -5.98 19.78
N ASP A 660 -26.56 -6.39 19.38
CA ASP A 660 -26.42 -7.34 18.29
C ASP A 660 -27.08 -8.70 18.59
N ARG A 661 -27.64 -9.31 17.55
CA ARG A 661 -28.37 -10.58 17.66
C ARG A 661 -27.51 -11.77 18.10
N ASN A 662 -26.18 -11.70 17.93
CA ASN A 662 -25.27 -12.77 18.33
C ASN A 662 -25.06 -12.82 19.86
N LEU A 663 -25.70 -11.89 20.59
CA LEU A 663 -25.85 -11.88 22.04
C LEU A 663 -27.32 -12.16 22.48
N PRO A 664 -27.83 -13.39 22.32
CA PRO A 664 -29.19 -13.78 22.74
C PRO A 664 -29.62 -13.29 24.13
N VAL A 665 -30.73 -12.55 24.17
CA VAL A 665 -31.36 -12.10 25.41
C VAL A 665 -32.17 -13.23 26.03
N THR A 666 -31.76 -13.68 27.21
CA THR A 666 -32.34 -14.82 27.93
C THR A 666 -33.41 -14.41 28.95
N ALA A 667 -33.30 -13.20 29.53
CA ALA A 667 -34.28 -12.66 30.46
C ALA A 667 -34.31 -11.13 30.46
N ILE A 668 -35.50 -10.56 30.64
CA ILE A 668 -35.70 -9.12 30.87
C ILE A 668 -36.60 -8.93 32.09
N THR A 669 -36.23 -7.99 32.97
CA THR A 669 -37.16 -7.43 33.96
C THR A 669 -37.32 -5.92 33.75
N ILE A 670 -38.54 -5.42 33.94
CA ILE A 670 -38.88 -3.99 33.95
C ILE A 670 -39.29 -3.63 35.37
N ASP A 671 -38.54 -2.72 36.00
CA ASP A 671 -38.73 -2.26 37.39
C ASP A 671 -38.86 -3.45 38.38
N GLY A 672 -38.00 -4.45 38.20
CA GLY A 672 -37.97 -5.68 38.98
C GLY A 672 -39.02 -6.74 38.57
N THR A 673 -40.00 -6.39 37.74
CA THR A 673 -41.04 -7.32 37.25
C THR A 673 -40.55 -8.11 36.03
N PRO A 674 -40.48 -9.45 36.07
CA PRO A 674 -40.10 -10.25 34.90
C PRO A 674 -41.10 -10.13 33.76
N LEU A 675 -40.60 -10.01 32.53
CA LEU A 675 -41.42 -10.06 31.31
C LEU A 675 -41.56 -11.50 30.80
N THR A 676 -42.61 -11.76 30.01
CA THR A 676 -42.70 -12.99 29.20
C THR A 676 -41.88 -12.85 27.91
N PRO A 677 -41.29 -13.93 27.35
CA PRO A 677 -40.52 -13.85 26.09
C PRO A 677 -41.27 -13.27 24.89
N THR A 678 -42.60 -13.32 24.89
CA THR A 678 -43.47 -12.67 23.89
C THR A 678 -43.55 -11.14 24.03
N SER A 679 -42.94 -10.56 25.06
CA SER A 679 -42.90 -9.11 25.31
C SER A 679 -41.66 -8.43 24.70
N TRP A 680 -40.70 -9.18 24.15
CA TRP A 680 -39.55 -8.60 23.46
C TRP A 680 -39.19 -9.33 22.15
N SER A 681 -38.39 -8.69 21.31
CA SER A 681 -37.88 -9.26 20.07
C SER A 681 -36.56 -8.60 19.67
N ASN A 682 -35.60 -9.38 19.17
CA ASN A 682 -34.35 -8.86 18.60
C ASN A 682 -33.84 -9.73 17.41
N PRO A 683 -34.53 -9.72 16.26
CA PRO A 683 -34.09 -10.46 15.07
C PRO A 683 -33.03 -9.71 14.25
N GLU A 684 -32.94 -8.39 14.44
CA GLU A 684 -32.23 -7.46 13.55
C GLU A 684 -31.10 -6.68 14.24
N GLY A 685 -30.82 -6.85 15.54
CA GLY A 685 -29.83 -6.02 16.27
C GLY A 685 -30.45 -4.85 17.05
N ARG A 686 -31.78 -4.68 16.99
CA ARG A 686 -32.53 -3.73 17.80
C ARG A 686 -33.55 -4.47 18.66
N LEU A 687 -33.23 -4.56 19.95
CA LEU A 687 -34.07 -5.15 20.99
C LEU A 687 -35.27 -4.24 21.28
N ALA A 688 -36.43 -4.64 20.76
CA ALA A 688 -37.71 -4.03 21.07
C ALA A 688 -38.31 -4.69 22.33
N ILE A 689 -38.57 -3.90 23.37
CA ILE A 689 -39.16 -4.36 24.66
C ILE A 689 -40.49 -3.66 24.89
N ARG A 690 -41.62 -4.38 24.79
CA ARG A 690 -42.95 -3.86 25.11
C ARG A 690 -43.09 -3.69 26.62
N LEU A 691 -43.42 -2.48 27.06
CA LEU A 691 -43.57 -2.17 28.48
C LEU A 691 -44.91 -2.67 29.05
N PRO A 692 -44.98 -3.09 30.33
CA PRO A 692 -46.24 -3.50 30.98
C PRO A 692 -47.28 -2.38 31.05
N HIS A 693 -46.82 -1.14 31.10
CA HIS A 693 -47.62 0.08 31.04
C HIS A 693 -46.86 1.12 30.20
N ALA A 694 -47.57 2.04 29.55
CA ALA A 694 -46.93 3.13 28.81
C ALA A 694 -46.47 4.23 29.77
N LEU A 695 -45.21 4.66 29.62
CA LEU A 695 -44.61 5.79 30.32
C LEU A 695 -45.15 7.10 29.76
N LYS A 696 -45.13 8.14 30.60
CA LYS A 696 -45.36 9.54 30.24
C LYS A 696 -44.05 10.31 30.36
N ALA A 697 -44.02 11.52 29.79
CA ALA A 697 -42.92 12.45 30.01
C ALA A 697 -42.71 12.71 31.51
N GLY A 698 -41.51 12.40 32.02
CA GLY A 698 -41.14 12.49 33.43
C GLY A 698 -41.07 11.16 34.18
N ASP A 699 -41.67 10.08 33.67
CA ASP A 699 -41.59 8.76 34.28
C ASP A 699 -40.20 8.12 34.04
N SER A 700 -39.62 7.46 35.05
CA SER A 700 -38.41 6.63 34.90
C SER A 700 -38.77 5.15 34.74
N VAL A 701 -37.90 4.38 34.08
CA VAL A 701 -37.97 2.92 33.93
C VAL A 701 -36.59 2.30 34.08
N THR A 702 -36.53 1.10 34.68
CA THR A 702 -35.31 0.30 34.82
C THR A 702 -35.46 -1.02 34.06
N ALA A 703 -34.72 -1.21 32.98
CA ALA A 703 -34.67 -2.44 32.21
C ALA A 703 -33.42 -3.24 32.57
N ARG A 704 -33.59 -4.40 33.22
CA ARG A 704 -32.48 -5.34 33.45
C ARG A 704 -32.52 -6.46 32.43
N ILE A 705 -31.51 -6.49 31.56
CA ILE A 705 -31.35 -7.40 30.44
C ILE A 705 -30.24 -8.40 30.79
N VAL A 706 -30.51 -9.70 30.65
CA VAL A 706 -29.50 -10.77 30.70
C VAL A 706 -29.31 -11.30 29.29
N TYR A 707 -28.08 -11.27 28.82
CA TYR A 707 -27.69 -11.65 27.46
C TYR A 707 -26.38 -12.45 27.47
N GLY A 708 -26.07 -13.11 26.37
CA GLY A 708 -24.75 -13.74 26.19
C GLY A 708 -24.67 -14.62 24.96
N GLY A 709 -23.46 -14.78 24.44
CA GLY A 709 -23.18 -15.49 23.18
C GLY A 709 -21.75 -15.24 22.70
N GLN A 710 -21.49 -15.56 21.44
CA GLN A 710 -20.27 -15.18 20.74
C GLN A 710 -20.48 -13.77 20.15
N PRO A 711 -19.84 -12.70 20.69
CA PRO A 711 -19.83 -11.39 20.04
C PRO A 711 -19.07 -11.44 18.71
N HIS A 712 -19.30 -10.47 17.82
CA HIS A 712 -18.59 -10.38 16.54
C HIS A 712 -17.08 -10.23 16.75
N VAL A 713 -16.27 -10.89 15.91
CA VAL A 713 -14.80 -10.78 15.92
C VAL A 713 -14.32 -9.84 14.83
N ALA A 714 -13.56 -8.82 15.19
CA ALA A 714 -12.89 -7.93 14.25
C ALA A 714 -11.64 -8.61 13.64
N VAL A 715 -11.43 -8.45 12.34
CA VAL A 715 -10.34 -9.11 11.58
C VAL A 715 -9.30 -8.10 11.08
N ARG A 716 -9.65 -6.81 11.03
CA ARG A 716 -8.80 -5.71 10.55
C ARG A 716 -8.94 -4.45 11.43
N ALA A 717 -9.25 -4.63 12.71
CA ALA A 717 -9.43 -3.56 13.69
C ALA A 717 -8.34 -2.46 13.62
N PRO A 718 -8.69 -1.17 13.70
CA PRO A 718 -10.04 -0.62 13.91
C PRO A 718 -10.89 -0.49 12.63
N TRP A 719 -10.48 -1.05 11.48
CA TRP A 719 -11.19 -0.88 10.18
C TRP A 719 -12.30 -1.93 9.90
N ASP A 720 -12.58 -2.75 10.90
CA ASP A 720 -13.86 -3.41 11.18
C ASP A 720 -13.93 -3.64 12.71
N ASP A 721 -15.14 -3.72 13.27
CA ASP A 721 -15.37 -3.67 14.73
C ASP A 721 -15.78 -5.02 15.33
N GLY A 722 -15.63 -5.12 16.67
CA GLY A 722 -15.92 -6.33 17.44
C GLY A 722 -14.89 -6.58 18.55
N MET A 723 -14.86 -7.82 19.03
CA MET A 723 -13.78 -8.34 19.88
C MET A 723 -12.53 -8.57 19.02
N VAL A 724 -11.36 -8.20 19.55
CA VAL A 724 -10.06 -8.49 18.93
C VAL A 724 -9.36 -9.58 19.77
N TRP A 725 -9.73 -10.85 19.56
CA TRP A 725 -9.11 -11.98 20.26
C TRP A 725 -7.67 -12.20 19.80
N SER A 726 -6.72 -12.26 20.74
CA SER A 726 -5.30 -12.42 20.45
C SER A 726 -4.59 -13.21 21.55
N LYS A 727 -3.29 -13.40 21.39
CA LYS A 727 -2.36 -13.92 22.41
C LYS A 727 -1.10 -13.05 22.42
N THR A 728 -0.53 -12.84 23.60
CA THR A 728 0.81 -12.25 23.75
C THR A 728 1.88 -13.14 23.11
N PRO A 729 3.11 -12.64 22.87
CA PRO A 729 4.20 -13.43 22.28
C PRO A 729 4.59 -14.72 23.04
N ASP A 730 4.22 -14.84 24.33
CA ASP A 730 4.41 -16.06 25.14
C ASP A 730 3.14 -16.93 25.28
N GLY A 731 2.10 -16.65 24.49
CA GLY A 731 0.87 -17.45 24.39
C GLY A 731 -0.21 -17.14 25.43
N ARG A 732 -0.03 -16.15 26.31
CA ARG A 732 -1.07 -15.74 27.28
C ARG A 732 -2.18 -14.95 26.59
N THR A 733 -3.41 -15.10 27.08
CA THR A 733 -4.60 -14.41 26.58
C THR A 733 -4.45 -12.88 26.61
N TRP A 734 -4.77 -12.25 25.48
CA TRP A 734 -4.80 -10.79 25.29
C TRP A 734 -5.93 -10.44 24.33
N PHE A 735 -6.83 -9.52 24.68
CA PHE A 735 -7.86 -9.04 23.78
C PHE A 735 -8.28 -7.60 24.08
N ALA A 736 -8.94 -6.98 23.10
CA ALA A 736 -9.54 -5.66 23.19
C ALA A 736 -10.89 -5.63 22.45
N THR A 737 -11.52 -4.46 22.40
CA THR A 737 -12.75 -4.18 21.66
C THR A 737 -12.56 -2.94 20.78
N THR A 738 -13.21 -2.91 19.61
CA THR A 738 -13.50 -1.65 18.90
C THR A 738 -14.98 -1.62 18.51
N SER A 739 -15.58 -0.43 18.44
CA SER A 739 -17.03 -0.24 18.30
C SER A 739 -17.45 1.11 17.71
N GLU A 740 -16.56 1.79 16.98
CA GLU A 740 -16.84 3.14 16.45
C GLU A 740 -17.77 3.12 15.23
N GLY A 741 -17.49 2.29 14.22
CA GLY A 741 -18.18 2.32 12.93
C GLY A 741 -19.41 1.42 12.83
N TYR A 742 -19.37 0.25 13.45
CA TYR A 742 -20.55 -0.62 13.53
C TYR A 742 -21.46 -0.22 14.70
N GLY A 743 -20.87 0.05 15.87
CA GLY A 743 -21.57 0.59 17.04
C GLY A 743 -21.26 -0.12 18.35
N CYS A 744 -21.76 0.45 19.45
CA CYS A 744 -21.62 -0.07 20.81
C CYS A 744 -22.36 -1.41 21.04
N ASP A 745 -23.32 -1.71 20.18
CA ASP A 745 -24.28 -2.81 20.34
C ASP A 745 -23.67 -4.21 20.14
N LEU A 746 -22.47 -4.28 19.56
CA LEU A 746 -21.66 -5.48 19.35
C LEU A 746 -21.32 -6.25 20.64
N PHE A 747 -21.27 -5.57 21.79
CA PHE A 747 -20.96 -6.20 23.08
C PHE A 747 -21.80 -5.73 24.27
N TRP A 748 -22.53 -4.61 24.19
CA TRP A 748 -23.44 -4.19 25.27
C TRP A 748 -24.71 -3.49 24.79
N PRO A 749 -25.85 -3.59 25.50
CA PRO A 749 -27.11 -3.02 25.03
C PRO A 749 -27.13 -1.52 25.26
N CYS A 750 -27.19 -0.74 24.18
CA CYS A 750 -26.97 0.70 24.20
C CYS A 750 -28.04 1.47 23.39
N LEU A 751 -27.79 2.76 23.14
CA LEU A 751 -28.53 3.56 22.17
C LEU A 751 -27.49 4.03 21.13
N ASP A 752 -27.36 3.31 20.02
CA ASP A 752 -26.23 3.52 19.11
C ASP A 752 -26.42 4.77 18.23
N PHE A 753 -26.02 5.90 18.80
CA PHE A 753 -26.01 7.20 18.16
C PHE A 753 -25.15 8.14 19.02
N PRO A 754 -24.36 9.07 18.46
CA PRO A 754 -23.49 9.95 19.24
C PRO A 754 -24.18 10.74 20.37
N THR A 755 -25.48 11.06 20.23
CA THR A 755 -26.29 11.69 21.30
C THR A 755 -27.10 10.69 22.14
N GLY A 756 -26.60 9.46 22.29
CA GLY A 756 -27.19 8.35 23.07
C GLY A 756 -26.58 8.14 24.47
N GLU A 757 -25.62 8.98 24.86
CA GLU A 757 -24.77 8.81 26.04
C GLU A 757 -25.52 8.58 27.38
N PRO A 758 -25.14 7.57 28.19
CA PRO A 758 -25.60 7.41 29.57
C PRO A 758 -24.88 8.37 30.53
N ALA A 759 -25.60 9.08 31.40
CA ALA A 759 -24.99 10.03 32.33
C ALA A 759 -24.02 9.40 33.36
N LEU A 760 -24.14 8.10 33.62
CA LEU A 760 -23.24 7.31 34.49
C LEU A 760 -23.12 5.89 33.94
N VAL A 761 -21.92 5.30 33.98
CA VAL A 761 -21.71 3.86 33.73
C VAL A 761 -20.89 3.24 34.85
N ASP A 762 -21.39 2.12 35.38
CA ASP A 762 -20.64 1.16 36.18
C ASP A 762 -20.27 -0.05 35.31
N ILE A 763 -18.99 -0.45 35.32
CA ILE A 763 -18.45 -1.50 34.47
C ILE A 763 -17.79 -2.57 35.36
N HIS A 764 -18.25 -3.82 35.25
CA HIS A 764 -17.80 -4.93 36.09
C HIS A 764 -17.25 -6.06 35.21
N ILE A 765 -15.93 -6.06 34.95
CA ILE A 765 -15.28 -7.03 34.06
C ILE A 765 -14.72 -8.21 34.86
N ILE A 766 -15.28 -9.40 34.69
CA ILE A 766 -14.84 -10.65 35.31
C ILE A 766 -13.90 -11.38 34.35
N VAL A 767 -12.66 -11.63 34.79
CA VAL A 767 -11.59 -12.23 33.97
C VAL A 767 -10.89 -13.41 34.65
N PRO A 768 -10.30 -14.35 33.86
CA PRO A 768 -9.44 -15.41 34.36
C PRO A 768 -8.33 -14.94 35.32
N LYS A 769 -7.96 -15.82 36.25
CA LYS A 769 -6.96 -15.57 37.29
C LYS A 769 -5.61 -15.14 36.69
N GLY A 770 -5.13 -13.97 37.08
CA GLY A 770 -3.82 -13.44 36.67
C GLY A 770 -3.84 -12.50 35.47
N LEU A 771 -5.01 -12.27 34.86
CA LEU A 771 -5.21 -11.20 33.89
C LEU A 771 -5.67 -9.91 34.58
N LYS A 772 -5.42 -8.76 33.96
CA LYS A 772 -5.97 -7.46 34.34
C LYS A 772 -6.98 -6.99 33.31
N ALA A 773 -7.97 -6.19 33.74
CA ALA A 773 -8.98 -5.60 32.88
C ALA A 773 -9.07 -4.07 33.06
N PRO A 774 -8.12 -3.30 32.50
CA PRO A 774 -8.19 -1.84 32.46
C PRO A 774 -9.34 -1.33 31.55
N SER A 775 -10.12 -0.38 32.05
CA SER A 775 -11.32 0.15 31.38
C SER A 775 -11.58 1.62 31.77
N ASN A 776 -12.75 2.16 31.41
CA ASN A 776 -13.07 3.58 31.47
C ASN A 776 -13.21 4.12 32.91
N GLY A 777 -12.91 5.40 33.08
CA GLY A 777 -13.04 6.14 34.33
C GLY A 777 -12.17 5.60 35.46
N ARG A 778 -12.76 5.50 36.66
CA ARG A 778 -12.06 5.19 37.91
C ARG A 778 -12.20 3.73 38.29
N LEU A 779 -11.08 3.09 38.64
CA LEU A 779 -11.10 1.81 39.34
C LEU A 779 -11.67 2.01 40.75
N ILE A 780 -12.82 1.39 41.03
CA ILE A 780 -13.47 1.38 42.34
C ILE A 780 -12.90 0.27 43.22
N GLY A 781 -12.51 -0.86 42.62
CA GLY A 781 -11.82 -1.96 43.30
C GLY A 781 -11.74 -3.22 42.44
N VAL A 782 -10.91 -4.17 42.86
CA VAL A 782 -10.81 -5.50 42.25
C VAL A 782 -11.23 -6.55 43.28
N ASP A 783 -12.30 -7.29 43.01
CA ASP A 783 -12.73 -8.41 43.86
C ASP A 783 -12.07 -9.70 43.39
N THR A 784 -11.60 -10.54 44.32
CA THR A 784 -11.26 -11.94 44.04
C THR A 784 -12.48 -12.81 44.30
N LEU A 785 -12.95 -13.51 43.27
CA LEU A 785 -14.10 -14.41 43.36
C LEU A 785 -13.72 -15.76 44.03
N PRO A 786 -14.68 -16.56 44.54
CA PRO A 786 -14.38 -17.81 45.23
C PRO A 786 -13.65 -18.88 44.39
N ASP A 787 -13.72 -18.77 43.05
CA ASP A 787 -13.01 -19.62 42.09
C ASP A 787 -11.59 -19.10 41.75
N GLY A 788 -11.20 -17.94 42.27
CA GLY A 788 -9.91 -17.29 42.04
C GLY A 788 -9.85 -16.38 40.81
N ARG A 789 -10.96 -16.19 40.06
CA ARG A 789 -11.08 -15.13 39.05
C ARG A 789 -11.13 -13.75 39.70
N THR A 790 -10.88 -12.70 38.92
CA THR A 790 -10.94 -11.31 39.41
C THR A 790 -12.03 -10.52 38.70
N ARG A 791 -12.84 -9.79 39.46
CA ARG A 791 -13.80 -8.79 38.95
C ARG A 791 -13.22 -7.40 39.11
N TRP A 792 -12.97 -6.71 38.01
CA TRP A 792 -12.51 -5.33 37.96
C TRP A 792 -13.72 -4.40 37.89
N ASN A 793 -13.91 -3.58 38.91
CA ASN A 793 -15.06 -2.69 39.05
C ASN A 793 -14.64 -1.26 38.73
N TRP A 794 -15.13 -0.70 37.62
CA TRP A 794 -14.85 0.65 37.15
C TRP A 794 -16.11 1.51 37.14
N ARG A 795 -15.94 2.83 37.19
CA ARG A 795 -17.02 3.82 37.08
C ARG A 795 -16.58 5.04 36.28
N THR A 796 -17.36 5.43 35.29
CA THR A 796 -17.17 6.65 34.47
C THR A 796 -18.48 7.43 34.32
N ARG A 797 -18.41 8.74 34.01
CA ARG A 797 -19.59 9.62 33.89
C ARG A 797 -19.67 10.27 32.51
N ASN A 798 -20.85 10.21 31.92
CA ASN A 798 -21.14 10.66 30.54
C ASN A 798 -20.07 10.16 29.53
N PRO A 799 -19.78 8.84 29.45
CA PRO A 799 -18.99 8.32 28.34
C PRO A 799 -19.79 8.37 27.04
N ASN A 800 -19.09 8.62 25.94
CA ASN A 800 -19.58 8.33 24.61
C ASN A 800 -19.90 6.82 24.48
N THR A 801 -20.89 6.42 23.69
CA THR A 801 -21.41 5.04 23.72
C THR A 801 -20.43 4.03 23.11
N TYR A 802 -19.72 4.39 22.03
CA TYR A 802 -18.65 3.55 21.46
C TYR A 802 -17.38 3.54 22.31
N ALA A 803 -17.23 4.51 23.21
CA ALA A 803 -15.99 4.70 23.99
C ALA A 803 -15.83 3.71 25.16
N ILE A 804 -16.86 2.91 25.49
CA ILE A 804 -16.75 1.82 26.48
C ILE A 804 -15.78 0.75 25.97
N ALA A 805 -14.85 0.28 26.79
CA ALA A 805 -13.79 -0.64 26.33
C ALA A 805 -13.53 -1.83 27.25
N LEU A 806 -13.37 -3.02 26.65
CA LEU A 806 -13.02 -4.28 27.33
C LEU A 806 -11.60 -4.73 26.95
N ASN A 807 -10.59 -4.09 27.53
CA ASN A 807 -9.19 -4.45 27.31
C ASN A 807 -8.74 -5.43 28.39
N VAL A 808 -8.23 -6.61 28.00
CA VAL A 808 -7.82 -7.65 28.95
C VAL A 808 -6.53 -8.31 28.50
N GLY A 809 -5.59 -8.47 29.44
CA GLY A 809 -4.29 -9.07 29.16
C GLY A 809 -3.48 -9.29 30.44
N PRO A 810 -2.27 -9.85 30.34
CA PRO A 810 -1.39 -10.07 31.48
C PRO A 810 -0.64 -8.79 31.90
N TYR A 811 -1.26 -7.62 31.74
CA TYR A 811 -0.59 -6.32 31.73
C TYR A 811 0.23 -6.02 33.00
N GLU A 812 1.39 -5.41 32.82
CA GLU A 812 2.05 -4.61 33.86
C GLU A 812 1.41 -3.19 33.90
N GLU A 813 1.85 -2.32 34.81
CA GLU A 813 1.32 -0.94 34.90
C GLU A 813 2.45 0.03 35.26
N ILE A 814 2.54 1.13 34.51
CA ILE A 814 3.25 2.35 34.92
C ILE A 814 2.20 3.36 35.35
N SER A 815 2.38 4.01 36.49
CA SER A 815 1.47 5.06 36.94
C SER A 815 2.20 6.24 37.56
N GLY A 816 1.51 7.38 37.59
CA GLY A 816 2.06 8.67 37.99
C GLY A 816 0.97 9.72 38.25
N ILE A 817 1.39 10.93 38.59
CA ILE A 817 0.49 12.05 38.85
C ILE A 817 1.00 13.28 38.12
N TYR A 818 0.18 13.82 37.23
CA TYR A 818 0.40 15.12 36.62
C TYR A 818 -0.24 16.24 37.47
N LYS A 819 0.41 17.40 37.49
CA LYS A 819 -0.05 18.59 38.23
C LYS A 819 -0.61 19.58 37.21
N SER A 820 -1.94 19.72 37.19
CA SER A 820 -2.64 20.54 36.22
C SER A 820 -2.28 22.01 36.33
N ARG A 821 -2.25 22.69 35.18
CA ARG A 821 -2.21 24.16 35.07
C ARG A 821 -3.37 24.84 35.82
N PHE A 822 -4.46 24.10 36.04
CA PHE A 822 -5.67 24.53 36.74
C PHE A 822 -5.70 24.16 38.24
N GLY A 823 -4.59 23.62 38.77
CA GLY A 823 -4.35 23.46 40.22
C GLY A 823 -4.83 22.14 40.84
N ASN A 824 -5.54 21.29 40.09
CA ASN A 824 -5.84 19.91 40.47
C ASN A 824 -4.67 18.97 40.13
N THR A 825 -4.75 17.73 40.61
CA THR A 825 -3.83 16.64 40.26
C THR A 825 -4.58 15.57 39.48
N ILE A 826 -4.02 15.12 38.37
CA ILE A 826 -4.62 14.12 37.48
C ILE A 826 -3.80 12.83 37.59
N PRO A 827 -4.40 11.68 37.96
CA PRO A 827 -3.69 10.40 37.93
C PRO A 827 -3.51 9.94 36.48
N MET A 828 -2.35 9.39 36.18
CA MET A 828 -1.99 8.82 34.87
C MET A 828 -1.62 7.35 35.06
N SER A 829 -2.17 6.46 34.23
CA SER A 829 -1.74 5.05 34.18
C SER A 829 -1.59 4.58 32.73
N TYR A 830 -0.59 3.73 32.50
CA TYR A 830 -0.40 3.00 31.24
C TYR A 830 -0.26 1.50 31.53
N TRP A 831 -1.12 0.70 30.89
CA TRP A 831 -1.11 -0.76 31.00
C TRP A 831 -0.46 -1.36 29.75
N TYR A 832 0.64 -2.08 29.94
CA TYR A 832 1.55 -2.56 28.88
C TYR A 832 1.89 -4.04 29.06
N LEU A 833 2.40 -4.72 28.03
CA LEU A 833 2.69 -6.14 28.07
C LEU A 833 4.02 -6.47 28.80
N PRO A 834 4.07 -7.58 29.56
CA PRO A 834 5.28 -7.96 30.30
C PRO A 834 6.48 -8.21 29.37
N GLY A 835 7.61 -7.57 29.69
CA GLY A 835 8.83 -7.57 28.89
C GLY A 835 9.11 -6.23 28.21
N GLU A 836 8.10 -5.38 28.02
CA GLU A 836 8.22 -4.15 27.23
C GLU A 836 8.51 -2.89 28.04
N LYS A 837 8.77 -3.04 29.34
CA LYS A 837 8.87 -1.94 30.31
C LYS A 837 9.73 -0.75 29.84
N ALA A 838 10.88 -1.00 29.21
CA ALA A 838 11.75 0.08 28.74
C ALA A 838 11.15 0.89 27.57
N GLN A 839 10.29 0.27 26.75
CA GLN A 839 9.50 0.92 25.71
C GLN A 839 8.37 1.73 26.37
N ALA A 840 7.64 1.11 27.28
CA ALA A 840 6.54 1.72 28.02
C ALA A 840 6.97 2.94 28.85
N GLU A 841 8.15 2.91 29.49
CA GLU A 841 8.74 4.04 30.20
C GLU A 841 9.04 5.24 29.28
N ARG A 842 9.33 5.00 27.99
CA ARG A 842 9.55 6.08 26.99
C ARG A 842 8.24 6.69 26.52
N LEU A 843 7.21 5.89 26.27
CA LEU A 843 5.88 6.38 25.86
C LEU A 843 5.19 7.12 27.02
N PHE A 844 5.23 6.57 28.23
CA PHE A 844 4.67 7.22 29.43
C PHE A 844 5.31 8.57 29.74
N ALA A 845 6.58 8.78 29.36
CA ALA A 845 7.24 10.08 29.47
C ALA A 845 6.66 11.17 28.55
N GLU A 846 5.89 10.80 27.51
CA GLU A 846 5.20 11.73 26.61
C GLU A 846 3.84 12.20 27.16
N PHE A 847 3.26 11.50 28.14
CA PHE A 847 1.92 11.80 28.65
C PHE A 847 1.83 13.21 29.26
N ALA A 848 2.77 13.56 30.15
CA ALA A 848 2.77 14.85 30.82
C ALA A 848 3.05 16.05 29.87
N PRO A 849 4.03 15.99 28.94
CA PRO A 849 4.20 17.01 27.90
C PRO A 849 2.97 17.19 26.99
N THR A 850 2.37 16.09 26.52
CA THR A 850 1.16 16.15 25.68
C THR A 850 -0.01 16.76 26.46
N LEU A 851 -0.19 16.39 27.72
CA LEU A 851 -1.23 16.94 28.59
C LEU A 851 -1.03 18.44 28.92
N ASP A 852 0.20 18.90 29.18
CA ASP A 852 0.48 20.33 29.38
C ASP A 852 0.25 21.16 28.11
N PHE A 853 0.52 20.59 26.93
CA PHE A 853 0.14 21.19 25.64
C PHE A 853 -1.38 21.39 25.52
N PHE A 854 -2.18 20.34 25.72
CA PHE A 854 -3.65 20.47 25.61
C PHE A 854 -4.24 21.40 26.68
N GLU A 855 -3.71 21.38 27.91
CA GLU A 855 -4.08 22.34 28.95
C GLU A 855 -3.64 23.79 28.65
N THR A 856 -2.59 23.98 27.86
CA THR A 856 -2.13 25.30 27.39
C THR A 856 -3.02 25.83 26.27
N MET A 857 -3.30 25.02 25.25
CA MET A 857 -3.99 25.46 24.04
C MET A 857 -5.51 25.43 24.20
N VAL A 858 -6.07 24.31 24.66
CA VAL A 858 -7.52 24.11 24.76
C VAL A 858 -8.01 24.52 26.15
N GLY A 859 -7.65 23.77 27.19
CA GLY A 859 -8.14 23.99 28.55
C GLY A 859 -8.01 22.75 29.44
N PRO A 860 -8.57 22.78 30.67
CA PRO A 860 -8.39 21.72 31.65
C PRO A 860 -8.81 20.36 31.10
N TYR A 861 -8.03 19.32 31.40
CA TYR A 861 -8.36 17.95 31.01
C TYR A 861 -9.78 17.57 31.50
N PRO A 862 -10.69 17.17 30.59
CA PRO A 862 -12.12 17.09 30.94
C PRO A 862 -12.44 16.11 32.06
N PHE A 863 -11.73 14.97 32.07
CA PHE A 863 -11.94 13.86 33.01
C PHE A 863 -10.92 13.87 34.15
N GLY A 864 -10.45 15.06 34.55
CA GLY A 864 -9.40 15.24 35.56
C GLY A 864 -9.75 14.86 37.01
N ASP A 865 -10.98 14.40 37.28
CA ASP A 865 -11.36 13.72 38.51
C ASP A 865 -11.60 12.20 38.32
N GLU A 866 -11.33 11.66 37.12
CA GLU A 866 -11.24 10.23 36.81
C GLU A 866 -9.77 9.78 36.66
N LYS A 867 -9.24 9.70 35.43
CA LYS A 867 -7.82 9.43 35.12
C LYS A 867 -7.49 9.84 33.70
N VAL A 868 -6.21 10.06 33.40
CA VAL A 868 -5.63 9.75 32.07
C VAL A 868 -5.26 8.28 32.09
N GLY A 869 -5.67 7.54 31.06
CA GLY A 869 -5.36 6.13 30.91
C GLY A 869 -5.09 5.76 29.47
N VAL A 870 -4.13 4.86 29.26
CA VAL A 870 -3.81 4.25 27.97
C VAL A 870 -3.61 2.75 28.22
N VAL A 871 -3.93 1.90 27.26
CA VAL A 871 -3.70 0.46 27.32
C VAL A 871 -3.18 -0.07 26.00
N GLU A 872 -2.22 -0.99 26.08
CA GLU A 872 -1.63 -1.65 24.93
C GLU A 872 -2.58 -2.72 24.34
N THR A 873 -2.83 -2.65 23.04
CA THR A 873 -3.90 -3.39 22.36
C THR A 873 -3.41 -4.15 21.12
N PRO A 874 -4.04 -5.27 20.75
CA PRO A 874 -3.70 -6.06 19.55
C PRO A 874 -4.13 -5.39 18.22
N HIS A 875 -4.52 -4.11 18.27
CA HIS A 875 -4.88 -3.25 17.14
C HIS A 875 -4.34 -1.83 17.40
N LYS A 876 -4.30 -1.00 16.34
CA LYS A 876 -3.58 0.29 16.34
C LYS A 876 -3.97 1.28 17.42
N GLY A 877 -5.22 1.74 17.40
CA GLY A 877 -5.70 2.87 18.19
C GLY A 877 -7.23 2.87 18.21
N MET A 878 -7.78 3.63 19.16
CA MET A 878 -9.21 3.93 19.39
C MET A 878 -9.29 4.80 20.66
N GLU A 879 -10.03 5.91 20.62
CA GLU A 879 -10.00 6.97 21.64
C GLU A 879 -10.81 6.71 22.92
N HIS A 880 -11.04 5.45 23.28
CA HIS A 880 -11.90 5.04 24.39
C HIS A 880 -11.70 5.91 25.65
N GLN A 881 -12.73 6.68 26.03
CA GLN A 881 -12.68 7.73 27.05
C GLN A 881 -11.91 7.33 28.32
N THR A 882 -10.83 8.07 28.61
CA THR A 882 -9.85 7.85 29.71
C THR A 882 -9.09 6.51 29.67
N ILE A 883 -9.11 5.76 28.57
CA ILE A 883 -8.46 4.46 28.42
C ILE A 883 -8.09 4.17 26.95
N ASN A 884 -7.44 5.13 26.29
CA ASN A 884 -7.08 5.06 24.87
C ASN A 884 -6.37 3.74 24.52
N ALA A 885 -6.78 3.11 23.42
CA ALA A 885 -6.12 1.92 22.89
C ALA A 885 -4.81 2.31 22.19
N TYR A 886 -3.80 1.43 22.23
CA TYR A 886 -2.46 1.71 21.71
C TYR A 886 -1.74 0.45 21.19
N GLY A 887 -1.41 0.47 19.90
CA GLY A 887 -0.70 -0.59 19.17
C GLY A 887 0.10 0.00 18.00
N ASN A 888 0.93 1.00 18.29
CA ASN A 888 1.84 1.65 17.34
C ASN A 888 3.31 1.20 17.52
N ASP A 889 3.55 0.08 18.21
CA ASP A 889 4.89 -0.53 18.43
C ASP A 889 5.97 0.45 18.95
N TYR A 890 5.56 1.50 19.68
CA TYR A 890 6.43 2.57 20.19
C TYR A 890 7.15 3.37 19.08
N ALA A 891 6.55 3.42 17.88
CA ALA A 891 7.10 4.02 16.68
C ALA A 891 6.88 5.55 16.61
N LYS A 892 7.94 6.29 16.94
CA LYS A 892 8.03 7.75 16.73
C LYS A 892 8.16 8.13 15.25
N THR A 893 7.63 9.29 14.89
CA THR A 893 7.85 9.89 13.56
C THR A 893 9.06 10.84 13.53
N LEU A 894 9.30 11.52 12.40
CA LEU A 894 10.39 12.50 12.21
C LEU A 894 10.25 13.75 13.09
N GLU A 895 9.11 13.86 13.77
CA GLU A 895 8.70 14.90 14.72
C GLU A 895 9.07 14.53 16.16
N GLY A 896 9.64 13.33 16.40
CA GLY A 896 10.19 12.92 17.68
C GLY A 896 9.17 12.51 18.75
N PHE A 897 7.87 12.52 18.44
CA PHE A 897 6.78 12.02 19.31
C PHE A 897 6.09 10.80 18.68
N ASP A 898 5.35 10.05 19.50
CA ASP A 898 4.44 9.01 18.98
C ASP A 898 3.17 9.69 18.42
N TRP A 899 3.04 9.67 17.09
CA TRP A 899 1.96 10.34 16.38
C TRP A 899 0.57 9.78 16.71
N LEU A 900 0.48 8.46 16.97
CA LEU A 900 -0.80 7.80 17.20
C LEU A 900 -1.26 8.09 18.61
N PHE A 901 -0.42 7.87 19.62
CA PHE A 901 -0.74 8.22 21.01
C PHE A 901 -1.24 9.68 21.13
N GLN A 902 -0.60 10.62 20.43
CA GLN A 902 -1.02 12.01 20.47
C GLN A 902 -2.32 12.28 19.69
N HIS A 903 -2.59 11.54 18.61
CA HIS A 903 -3.90 11.52 17.94
C HIS A 903 -4.98 11.04 18.92
N GLU A 904 -4.90 9.79 19.40
CA GLU A 904 -5.88 9.18 20.31
C GLU A 904 -6.17 10.08 21.52
N PHE A 905 -5.11 10.61 22.15
CA PHE A 905 -5.22 11.45 23.33
C PHE A 905 -5.91 12.80 23.08
N SER A 906 -5.90 13.31 21.84
CA SER A 906 -6.58 14.56 21.50
C SER A 906 -8.10 14.45 21.60
N HIS A 907 -8.65 13.27 21.33
CA HIS A 907 -10.09 12.98 21.34
C HIS A 907 -10.68 13.01 22.77
N GLU A 908 -9.85 13.02 23.82
CA GLU A 908 -10.30 13.36 25.17
C GLU A 908 -10.94 14.76 25.25
N TRP A 909 -10.49 15.71 24.40
CA TRP A 909 -11.19 16.97 24.15
C TRP A 909 -12.11 16.89 22.93
N PHE A 910 -11.68 16.18 21.88
CA PHE A 910 -12.29 16.18 20.55
C PHE A 910 -12.97 14.86 20.14
N ALA A 911 -13.62 14.18 21.09
CA ALA A 911 -14.62 13.14 20.84
C ALA A 911 -15.46 12.87 22.10
N ASN A 912 -14.77 12.86 23.24
CA ASN A 912 -15.31 12.47 24.54
C ASN A 912 -15.89 13.67 25.33
N GLN A 913 -15.27 14.86 25.25
CA GLN A 913 -15.83 16.09 25.82
C GLN A 913 -16.63 16.91 24.79
N LEU A 914 -16.20 16.90 23.53
CA LEU A 914 -16.94 17.44 22.38
C LEU A 914 -17.42 16.30 21.48
N THR A 915 -18.56 15.71 21.81
CA THR A 915 -19.19 14.68 20.98
C THR A 915 -19.89 15.33 19.78
N ALA A 916 -19.76 14.75 18.58
CA ALA A 916 -20.46 15.25 17.39
C ALA A 916 -21.95 14.95 17.53
N ALA A 917 -22.84 15.90 17.21
CA ALA A 917 -24.28 15.71 17.34
C ALA A 917 -24.87 14.70 16.32
N ASN A 918 -24.07 14.32 15.32
CA ASN A 918 -24.41 13.56 14.14
C ASN A 918 -23.09 13.13 13.46
N TRP A 919 -23.04 11.97 12.81
CA TRP A 919 -21.88 11.56 12.00
C TRP A 919 -21.51 12.59 10.92
N ASP A 920 -22.49 13.34 10.43
CA ASP A 920 -22.27 14.44 9.48
C ASP A 920 -21.40 15.58 10.03
N ASP A 921 -21.23 15.67 11.35
CA ASP A 921 -20.42 16.67 12.04
C ASP A 921 -19.06 16.12 12.53
N TYR A 922 -18.70 14.86 12.21
CA TYR A 922 -17.55 14.14 12.80
C TYR A 922 -16.16 14.73 12.51
N TRP A 923 -16.05 15.71 11.61
CA TRP A 923 -14.82 16.50 11.45
C TRP A 923 -14.49 17.33 12.70
N LEU A 924 -15.49 17.62 13.55
CA LEU A 924 -15.28 18.19 14.88
C LEU A 924 -14.44 17.28 15.77
N HIS A 925 -14.38 15.99 15.46
CA HIS A 925 -13.45 15.04 16.05
C HIS A 925 -12.17 15.03 15.25
N GLU A 926 -12.18 14.32 14.12
CA GLU A 926 -10.99 13.91 13.38
C GLU A 926 -10.21 15.08 12.81
N GLY A 927 -10.91 16.16 12.42
CA GLY A 927 -10.30 17.37 11.92
C GLY A 927 -9.57 18.14 13.01
N TYR A 928 -10.16 18.20 14.22
CA TYR A 928 -9.49 18.77 15.38
C TYR A 928 -8.38 17.88 15.90
N GLY A 929 -8.60 16.57 16.03
CA GLY A 929 -7.59 15.64 16.55
C GLY A 929 -6.35 15.58 15.66
N THR A 930 -6.56 15.48 14.34
CA THR A 930 -5.49 15.61 13.35
C THR A 930 -4.83 16.99 13.46
N TYR A 931 -5.58 18.08 13.66
CA TYR A 931 -5.03 19.43 13.83
C TYR A 931 -4.20 19.63 15.11
N MET A 932 -4.39 18.76 16.11
CA MET A 932 -3.62 18.80 17.34
C MET A 932 -2.23 18.16 17.21
N GLN A 933 -1.98 17.29 16.23
CA GLN A 933 -0.62 16.80 15.91
C GLN A 933 0.32 17.94 15.46
N PRO A 934 0.02 18.70 14.39
CA PRO A 934 0.88 19.78 13.95
C PRO A 934 0.85 20.93 14.98
N ALA A 935 -0.29 21.18 15.65
CA ALA A 935 -0.33 22.14 16.75
C ALA A 935 0.48 21.70 17.99
N TYR A 936 0.72 20.41 18.24
CA TYR A 936 1.69 19.98 19.28
C TYR A 936 3.13 20.27 18.85
N GLY A 937 3.38 20.26 17.55
CA GLY A 937 4.54 20.93 16.93
C GLY A 937 4.63 22.44 17.22
N GLN A 938 3.55 23.13 17.66
CA GLN A 938 3.57 24.54 18.14
C GLN A 938 4.38 24.73 19.43
N TRP A 939 4.62 23.63 20.14
CA TRP A 939 4.92 23.66 21.55
C TRP A 939 6.18 22.82 21.87
N ARG A 940 6.92 22.40 20.82
CA ARG A 940 8.11 21.55 20.94
C ARG A 940 9.31 21.92 20.08
N GLU A 941 9.17 22.58 18.93
CA GLU A 941 10.26 22.68 17.94
C GLU A 941 10.39 24.02 17.17
N GLY A 942 9.47 24.38 16.25
CA GLY A 942 9.71 25.50 15.33
C GLY A 942 8.60 25.85 14.35
N ARG A 943 8.53 27.11 13.88
CA ARG A 943 7.57 27.53 12.83
C ARG A 943 7.59 26.61 11.61
N ALA A 944 8.80 26.30 11.16
CA ALA A 944 9.05 25.37 10.07
C ALA A 944 8.56 23.93 10.33
N ARG A 945 8.47 23.47 11.59
CA ARG A 945 7.96 22.14 11.93
C ARG A 945 6.49 22.01 11.54
N TYR A 946 5.68 23.02 11.84
CA TYR A 946 4.29 23.07 11.39
C TYR A 946 4.19 23.20 9.88
N ASP A 947 4.93 24.13 9.28
CA ASP A 947 4.79 24.43 7.86
C ASP A 947 5.17 23.18 7.01
N ALA A 948 6.05 22.31 7.54
CA ALA A 948 6.29 20.96 7.04
C ALA A 948 5.18 19.94 7.37
N MET A 949 4.80 19.75 8.65
CA MET A 949 3.76 18.77 9.05
C MET A 949 2.44 19.02 8.34
N MET A 950 2.01 20.28 8.30
CA MET A 950 0.84 20.72 7.58
C MET A 950 1.03 20.46 6.08
N GLN A 951 2.13 20.85 5.43
CA GLN A 951 2.29 20.52 4.02
C GLN A 951 2.21 19.00 3.74
N ALA A 952 2.67 18.14 4.65
CA ALA A 952 2.50 16.70 4.55
C ALA A 952 1.04 16.23 4.68
N GLU A 953 0.21 16.89 5.48
CA GLU A 953 -1.24 16.65 5.52
C GLU A 953 -1.97 17.21 4.30
N ARG A 954 -1.55 18.39 3.79
CA ARG A 954 -2.11 19.02 2.58
C ARG A 954 -2.05 18.07 1.39
N ASP A 955 -0.94 17.35 1.29
CA ASP A 955 -0.67 16.35 0.27
C ASP A 955 -1.65 15.17 0.30
N LYS A 956 -2.27 14.86 1.45
CA LYS A 956 -3.24 13.75 1.63
C LYS A 956 -4.70 14.11 1.27
N ILE A 957 -5.04 15.39 1.17
CA ILE A 957 -6.42 15.87 0.93
C ILE A 957 -6.99 15.36 -0.41
N ALA A 958 -8.07 14.60 -0.40
CA ALA A 958 -8.71 14.07 -1.62
C ALA A 958 -9.52 15.12 -2.39
N ASN A 959 -10.36 15.91 -1.70
CA ASN A 959 -11.44 16.73 -2.28
C ASN A 959 -12.50 15.96 -3.11
N ALA A 960 -12.46 14.61 -3.12
CA ALA A 960 -13.28 13.78 -4.00
C ALA A 960 -14.77 13.77 -3.58
N GLN A 961 -15.00 13.53 -2.31
CA GLN A 961 -16.18 14.01 -1.59
C GLN A 961 -15.68 14.95 -0.48
N PRO A 962 -16.53 15.77 0.11
CA PRO A 962 -16.22 16.59 1.28
C PRO A 962 -17.01 16.10 2.52
N ILE A 963 -17.13 16.84 3.65
CA ILE A 963 -17.59 16.32 4.98
C ILE A 963 -18.85 16.70 5.87
N VAL A 964 -19.57 17.82 5.79
CA VAL A 964 -20.95 18.05 6.37
C VAL A 964 -22.12 18.12 5.34
N LYS A 965 -22.91 17.06 5.14
CA LYS A 965 -24.05 16.96 4.17
C LYS A 965 -25.26 17.82 4.52
N GLY A 966 -25.34 18.37 5.73
CA GLY A 966 -26.53 19.05 6.25
C GLY A 966 -27.70 18.09 6.50
N LYS A 967 -27.42 16.80 6.73
CA LYS A 967 -28.44 15.77 7.01
C LYS A 967 -27.94 14.74 8.03
N VAL A 968 -28.87 13.98 8.61
CA VAL A 968 -28.49 12.85 9.48
C VAL A 968 -27.74 11.79 8.67
N LEU A 969 -26.65 11.28 9.22
CA LEU A 969 -25.77 10.27 8.61
C LEU A 969 -25.51 9.05 9.49
N THR A 970 -25.06 8.00 8.82
CA THR A 970 -24.39 6.83 9.41
C THR A 970 -22.88 7.03 9.30
N GLU A 971 -22.07 6.26 10.06
CA GLU A 971 -20.61 6.27 9.91
C GLU A 971 -20.20 5.97 8.46
N GLU A 972 -20.76 4.92 7.87
CA GLU A 972 -20.35 4.47 6.53
C GLU A 972 -20.60 5.54 5.45
N GLU A 973 -21.67 6.34 5.60
CA GLU A 973 -21.95 7.49 4.72
C GLU A 973 -20.97 8.67 4.90
N VAL A 974 -20.07 8.62 5.89
CA VAL A 974 -19.02 9.60 6.16
C VAL A 974 -17.65 9.05 5.79
N TYR A 975 -17.33 7.82 6.17
CA TYR A 975 -16.00 7.23 5.99
C TYR A 975 -15.83 6.56 4.61
N GLU A 976 -16.81 5.81 4.10
CA GLU A 976 -16.64 5.03 2.86
C GLU A 976 -16.85 5.88 1.58
N PRO A 977 -15.82 6.08 0.72
CA PRO A 977 -15.94 6.97 -0.45
C PRO A 977 -16.94 6.52 -1.52
N ASP A 978 -17.19 5.22 -1.65
CA ASP A 978 -18.14 4.64 -2.61
C ASP A 978 -19.61 4.75 -2.16
N LYS A 979 -19.86 4.82 -0.84
CA LYS A 979 -21.14 5.30 -0.28
C LYS A 979 -21.29 6.84 -0.33
N GLY A 980 -20.29 7.53 -0.89
CA GLY A 980 -20.26 9.00 -0.93
C GLY A 980 -19.92 9.63 0.43
N GLY A 981 -19.28 8.87 1.31
CA GLY A 981 -18.40 9.40 2.35
C GLY A 981 -17.18 10.08 1.72
N ALA A 982 -16.34 10.69 2.55
CA ALA A 982 -15.09 11.31 2.11
C ALA A 982 -13.86 10.71 2.77
N GLY A 983 -14.04 9.84 3.77
CA GLY A 983 -12.96 9.18 4.49
C GLY A 983 -11.92 10.18 4.95
N GLN A 984 -10.68 9.95 4.53
CA GLN A 984 -9.46 10.66 4.96
C GLN A 984 -9.49 12.20 4.86
N ASP A 985 -10.44 12.80 4.15
CA ASP A 985 -10.64 14.25 4.23
C ASP A 985 -11.15 14.71 5.63
N ILE A 986 -11.79 13.87 6.48
CA ILE A 986 -12.25 14.31 7.83
C ILE A 986 -11.06 14.67 8.71
N TYR A 987 -9.99 13.89 8.59
CA TYR A 987 -8.69 14.12 9.18
C TYR A 987 -8.01 15.31 8.49
N TYR A 988 -7.52 15.11 7.27
CA TYR A 988 -6.55 16.05 6.70
C TYR A 988 -7.20 17.31 6.19
N LYS A 989 -8.34 17.21 5.50
CA LYS A 989 -9.12 18.40 5.18
C LYS A 989 -10.01 18.85 6.35
N GLY A 990 -9.98 18.20 7.52
CA GLY A 990 -10.45 18.79 8.79
C GLY A 990 -9.32 19.50 9.58
N SER A 991 -8.06 19.14 9.31
CA SER A 991 -6.82 19.71 9.87
C SER A 991 -6.08 20.80 9.06
N TRP A 992 -6.08 20.80 7.70
CA TRP A 992 -6.16 21.89 6.63
C TRP A 992 -7.37 23.03 6.28
N MET A 993 -9.36 23.66 7.32
CA MET A 993 -10.11 24.88 7.93
C MET A 993 -9.60 25.52 9.24
N LEU A 994 -9.50 24.76 10.33
CA LEU A 994 -9.17 25.23 11.68
C LEU A 994 -8.07 26.30 11.72
N HIS A 995 -6.93 26.10 11.05
CA HIS A 995 -5.91 27.14 10.93
C HIS A 995 -6.14 28.23 9.82
N THR A 996 -7.05 28.09 8.83
CA THR A 996 -7.43 29.15 7.85
C THR A 996 -8.29 30.13 8.60
N LEU A 997 -9.23 29.56 9.35
CA LEU A 997 -10.05 30.24 10.32
C LEU A 997 -9.14 30.97 11.30
N ARG A 998 -8.16 30.30 11.93
CA ARG A 998 -7.13 30.96 12.77
C ARG A 998 -6.38 32.08 12.05
N GLY A 999 -5.92 31.88 10.81
CA GLY A 999 -5.25 32.87 9.97
C GLY A 999 -6.16 34.00 9.44
N LEU A 1000 -7.48 33.85 9.61
CA LEU A 1000 -8.54 34.77 9.17
C LEU A 1000 -9.13 35.57 10.35
N ILE A 1001 -9.25 34.94 11.53
CA ILE A 1001 -9.88 35.50 12.73
C ILE A 1001 -8.89 35.84 13.85
N GLY A 1002 -7.67 35.30 13.80
CA GLY A 1002 -6.61 35.45 14.80
C GLY A 1002 -6.64 34.38 15.88
N ASP A 1003 -5.47 34.10 16.46
CA ASP A 1003 -5.27 33.07 17.50
C ASP A 1003 -6.21 33.23 18.69
N ASP A 1004 -6.33 34.43 19.27
CA ASP A 1004 -7.18 34.69 20.44
C ASP A 1004 -8.64 34.30 20.17
N ALA A 1005 -9.16 34.65 19.00
CA ALA A 1005 -10.51 34.33 18.58
C ALA A 1005 -10.67 32.83 18.28
N PHE A 1006 -9.69 32.21 17.61
CA PHE A 1006 -9.70 30.79 17.31
C PHE A 1006 -9.70 29.93 18.58
N TRP A 1007 -8.77 30.15 19.52
CA TRP A 1007 -8.72 29.39 20.77
C TRP A 1007 -9.91 29.68 21.69
N THR A 1008 -10.52 30.88 21.61
CA THR A 1008 -11.80 31.18 22.27
C THR A 1008 -12.96 30.40 21.65
N VAL A 1009 -13.03 30.29 20.33
CA VAL A 1009 -14.01 29.44 19.62
C VAL A 1009 -13.82 27.97 20.00
N THR A 1010 -12.58 27.45 20.01
CA THR A 1010 -12.29 26.07 20.41
C THR A 1010 -12.75 25.79 21.84
N ARG A 1011 -12.51 26.71 22.79
CA ARG A 1011 -13.02 26.58 24.18
C ARG A 1011 -14.55 26.60 24.26
N LEU A 1012 -15.21 27.47 23.50
CA LEU A 1012 -16.67 27.53 23.44
C LEU A 1012 -17.27 26.27 22.80
N ALA A 1013 -16.63 25.72 21.77
CA ALA A 1013 -17.04 24.46 21.16
C ALA A 1013 -16.92 23.32 22.19
N VAL A 1014 -15.73 23.12 22.75
CA VAL A 1014 -15.41 22.00 23.65
C VAL A 1014 -16.18 22.08 24.97
N TYR A 1015 -16.23 23.24 25.64
CA TYR A 1015 -16.77 23.36 27.00
C TYR A 1015 -18.10 24.13 27.11
N GLY A 1016 -18.60 24.71 26.02
CA GLY A 1016 -19.72 25.65 26.05
C GLY A 1016 -19.42 27.00 26.72
N ARG A 1017 -18.16 27.27 27.08
CA ARG A 1017 -17.73 28.46 27.83
C ARG A 1017 -16.28 28.85 27.51
N ALA A 1018 -15.95 30.14 27.66
CA ALA A 1018 -14.60 30.66 27.43
C ALA A 1018 -13.65 30.54 28.64
N ASP A 1019 -14.18 30.28 29.84
CA ASP A 1019 -13.42 30.19 31.11
C ASP A 1019 -13.53 28.79 31.80
N PRO A 1020 -13.18 27.69 31.09
CA PRO A 1020 -13.27 26.34 31.64
C PRO A 1020 -12.34 26.16 32.84
N ARG A 1021 -12.84 25.49 33.88
CA ARG A 1021 -12.11 25.09 35.10
C ARG A 1021 -12.66 23.74 35.56
N PRO A 1022 -11.85 22.89 36.22
CA PRO A 1022 -12.31 21.60 36.74
C PRO A 1022 -13.65 21.71 37.48
N GLY A 1023 -14.63 20.90 37.07
CA GLY A 1023 -15.99 20.86 37.64
C GLY A 1023 -16.92 22.02 37.25
N ASN A 1024 -16.57 22.90 36.30
CA ASN A 1024 -17.45 23.99 35.83
C ASN A 1024 -18.05 23.79 34.41
N PHE A 1025 -17.84 22.62 33.82
CA PHE A 1025 -18.35 22.19 32.52
C PHE A 1025 -18.79 20.70 32.60
N ARG A 1026 -19.25 20.13 31.49
CA ARG A 1026 -19.57 18.70 31.29
C ARG A 1026 -19.40 18.33 29.81
N PRO A 1027 -19.27 17.04 29.45
CA PRO A 1027 -19.37 16.58 28.07
C PRO A 1027 -20.61 17.12 27.36
N ARG A 1028 -20.49 17.40 26.07
CA ARG A 1028 -21.52 18.10 25.31
C ARG A 1028 -21.48 17.79 23.82
N PHE A 1029 -22.68 17.73 23.23
CA PHE A 1029 -22.84 17.63 21.78
C PHE A 1029 -22.53 18.97 21.10
N GLY A 1030 -21.80 18.93 20.00
CA GLY A 1030 -21.55 20.06 19.11
C GLY A 1030 -21.95 19.73 17.67
N SER A 1031 -22.30 20.76 16.89
CA SER A 1031 -22.59 20.62 15.46
C SER A 1031 -21.89 21.71 14.66
N THR A 1032 -21.74 21.49 13.35
CA THR A 1032 -21.21 22.48 12.41
C THR A 1032 -21.97 23.80 12.50
N ALA A 1033 -23.30 23.75 12.51
CA ALA A 1033 -24.13 24.94 12.57
C ALA A 1033 -23.94 25.73 13.87
N GLU A 1034 -23.61 25.06 14.98
CA GLU A 1034 -23.18 25.74 16.20
C GLU A 1034 -21.76 26.29 16.07
N TYR A 1035 -20.81 25.54 15.53
CA TYR A 1035 -19.42 25.99 15.35
C TYR A 1035 -19.35 27.30 14.54
N GLU A 1036 -20.11 27.39 13.44
CA GLU A 1036 -20.29 28.63 12.67
C GLU A 1036 -20.89 29.77 13.52
N ALA A 1037 -21.86 29.46 14.38
CA ALA A 1037 -22.48 30.44 15.26
C ALA A 1037 -21.52 30.94 16.36
N LEU A 1038 -20.67 30.08 16.91
CA LEU A 1038 -19.63 30.42 17.89
C LEU A 1038 -18.54 31.30 17.26
N VAL A 1039 -18.10 30.97 16.04
CA VAL A 1039 -17.18 31.81 15.26
C VAL A 1039 -17.76 33.21 15.04
N ARG A 1040 -19.04 33.28 14.63
CA ARG A 1040 -19.76 34.56 14.47
C ARG A 1040 -19.92 35.31 15.79
N GLN A 1041 -20.17 34.62 16.90
CA GLN A 1041 -20.29 35.21 18.24
C GLN A 1041 -18.97 35.85 18.71
N VAL A 1042 -17.84 35.15 18.55
CA VAL A 1042 -16.52 35.63 19.01
C VAL A 1042 -15.99 36.75 18.12
N THR A 1043 -16.22 36.69 16.81
CA THR A 1043 -15.66 37.64 15.83
C THR A 1043 -16.57 38.82 15.49
N GLY A 1044 -17.86 38.75 15.84
CA GLY A 1044 -18.88 39.72 15.43
C GLY A 1044 -19.18 39.74 13.93
N LYS A 1045 -18.77 38.72 13.17
CA LYS A 1045 -18.84 38.68 11.69
C LYS A 1045 -19.48 37.40 11.19
N ASP A 1046 -20.24 37.50 10.10
CA ASP A 1046 -20.73 36.31 9.41
C ASP A 1046 -19.63 35.73 8.51
N TYR A 1047 -19.21 34.51 8.83
CA TYR A 1047 -18.23 33.72 8.08
C TYR A 1047 -18.88 32.58 7.29
N ARG A 1048 -20.21 32.57 7.11
CA ARG A 1048 -20.88 31.52 6.32
C ARG A 1048 -20.33 31.38 4.90
N TRP A 1049 -19.88 32.46 4.25
CA TRP A 1049 -19.22 32.38 2.93
C TRP A 1049 -17.94 31.51 2.96
N PHE A 1050 -17.24 31.50 4.08
CA PHE A 1050 -16.10 30.63 4.34
C PHE A 1050 -16.65 29.21 4.52
N PHE A 1051 -17.56 29.01 5.47
CA PHE A 1051 -18.20 27.72 5.75
C PHE A 1051 -19.14 27.16 4.65
N ASP A 1052 -19.37 27.85 3.53
CA ASP A 1052 -20.15 27.33 2.40
C ASP A 1052 -19.23 26.91 1.22
N VAL A 1053 -18.04 27.51 1.09
CA VAL A 1053 -17.02 27.12 0.09
C VAL A 1053 -16.03 26.12 0.67
N TYR A 1054 -15.70 26.34 1.93
CA TYR A 1054 -15.15 25.31 2.78
C TYR A 1054 -16.30 24.41 3.22
N LEU A 1055 -16.99 24.67 4.35
CA LEU A 1055 -17.85 23.65 4.98
C LEU A 1055 -19.07 23.23 4.14
N ARG A 1056 -19.28 23.76 2.92
CA ARG A 1056 -20.25 23.22 1.94
C ARG A 1056 -19.76 22.85 0.53
N GLN A 1057 -18.46 22.74 0.22
CA GLN A 1057 -17.98 22.26 -1.12
C GLN A 1057 -16.80 21.27 -1.13
N ALA A 1058 -16.62 20.60 -2.29
CA ALA A 1058 -15.56 19.61 -2.57
C ALA A 1058 -14.31 20.28 -3.10
N ALA A 1059 -14.40 20.84 -4.30
CA ALA A 1059 -13.34 21.62 -4.91
C ALA A 1059 -13.02 22.86 -4.05
N LEU A 1060 -11.76 23.28 -4.11
CA LEU A 1060 -11.21 24.39 -3.32
C LEU A 1060 -11.43 25.74 -4.02
N PRO A 1061 -11.45 26.86 -3.28
CA PRO A 1061 -11.49 28.20 -3.88
C PRO A 1061 -10.23 28.44 -4.73
N ASP A 1062 -10.38 28.96 -5.94
CA ASP A 1062 -9.28 29.29 -6.85
C ASP A 1062 -9.02 30.80 -6.88
N LEU A 1063 -7.75 31.20 -7.01
CA LEU A 1063 -7.31 32.60 -6.96
C LEU A 1063 -6.76 33.03 -8.32
N VAL A 1064 -7.61 33.65 -9.12
CA VAL A 1064 -7.27 34.15 -10.45
C VAL A 1064 -6.51 35.46 -10.33
N GLU A 1065 -5.35 35.55 -10.96
CA GLU A 1065 -4.54 36.76 -11.04
C GLU A 1065 -4.62 37.39 -12.45
N THR A 1066 -4.72 38.72 -12.51
CA THR A 1066 -4.72 39.49 -13.76
C THR A 1066 -3.87 40.74 -13.63
N ARG A 1067 -2.96 40.99 -14.59
CA ARG A 1067 -2.07 42.17 -14.59
C ARG A 1067 -2.39 43.10 -15.76
N ALA A 1068 -2.51 44.39 -15.46
CA ALA A 1068 -2.65 45.48 -16.42
C ALA A 1068 -1.61 46.56 -16.09
N GLY A 1069 -0.44 46.51 -16.74
CA GLY A 1069 0.69 47.38 -16.43
C GLY A 1069 1.22 47.14 -15.01
N ASP A 1070 1.27 48.19 -14.20
CA ASP A 1070 1.65 48.17 -12.79
C ASP A 1070 0.51 47.69 -11.87
N ARG A 1071 -0.72 47.51 -12.36
CA ARG A 1071 -1.85 47.02 -11.54
C ARG A 1071 -1.96 45.51 -11.61
N VAL A 1072 -1.95 44.84 -10.46
CA VAL A 1072 -2.27 43.40 -10.33
C VAL A 1072 -3.58 43.26 -9.56
N THR A 1073 -4.55 42.60 -10.17
CA THR A 1073 -5.87 42.33 -9.58
C THR A 1073 -6.03 40.84 -9.34
N PHE A 1074 -6.31 40.49 -8.09
CA PHE A 1074 -6.61 39.15 -7.63
C PHE A 1074 -8.12 38.99 -7.53
N ALA A 1075 -8.64 37.82 -7.90
CA ALA A 1075 -10.06 37.51 -7.89
C ALA A 1075 -10.30 36.05 -7.49
N TRP A 1076 -11.05 35.84 -6.41
CA TRP A 1076 -11.51 34.50 -6.02
C TRP A 1076 -12.58 33.99 -6.98
N THR A 1077 -12.46 32.72 -7.35
CA THR A 1077 -13.48 31.93 -8.05
C THR A 1077 -13.80 30.73 -7.19
N VAL A 1078 -15.09 30.49 -6.91
CA VAL A 1078 -15.53 29.40 -6.03
C VAL A 1078 -16.58 28.53 -6.72
N PRO A 1079 -16.61 27.20 -6.45
CA PRO A 1079 -17.67 26.33 -6.95
C PRO A 1079 -19.06 26.87 -6.58
N GLY A 1080 -20.04 26.70 -7.47
CA GLY A 1080 -21.37 27.30 -7.34
C GLY A 1080 -21.45 28.82 -7.54
N GLY A 1081 -20.32 29.54 -7.45
CA GLY A 1081 -20.26 31.00 -7.51
C GLY A 1081 -20.69 31.68 -6.21
N GLY A 1082 -20.59 33.02 -6.19
CA GLY A 1082 -20.85 33.85 -5.01
C GLY A 1082 -19.62 34.68 -4.61
N ALA A 1083 -19.77 35.46 -3.54
CA ALA A 1083 -18.68 36.25 -2.97
C ALA A 1083 -17.88 35.43 -1.95
N PHE A 1084 -16.56 35.36 -2.13
CA PHE A 1084 -15.64 34.71 -1.19
C PHE A 1084 -14.60 35.74 -0.72
N PRO A 1085 -14.94 36.58 0.28
CA PRO A 1085 -14.11 37.72 0.71
C PRO A 1085 -12.90 37.34 1.58
N MET A 1086 -12.22 36.23 1.25
CA MET A 1086 -10.99 35.82 1.93
C MET A 1086 -9.87 36.82 1.66
N PRO A 1087 -9.37 37.58 2.66
CA PRO A 1087 -8.19 38.42 2.49
C PRO A 1087 -6.97 37.55 2.16
N ILE A 1088 -6.01 38.10 1.43
CA ILE A 1088 -4.78 37.38 1.06
C ILE A 1088 -3.55 38.23 1.38
N ASP A 1089 -2.52 37.61 1.96
CA ASP A 1089 -1.25 38.26 2.24
C ASP A 1089 -0.40 38.27 0.96
N VAL A 1090 0.09 39.43 0.51
CA VAL A 1090 0.95 39.56 -0.68
C VAL A 1090 2.26 40.23 -0.29
N GLN A 1091 3.38 39.51 -0.44
CA GLN A 1091 4.72 40.03 -0.19
C GLN A 1091 5.27 40.67 -1.46
N ILE A 1092 5.66 41.95 -1.39
CA ILE A 1092 6.28 42.70 -2.49
C ILE A 1092 7.68 43.10 -2.03
N GLY A 1093 8.73 42.54 -2.66
CA GLY A 1093 10.08 42.63 -2.10
C GLY A 1093 10.13 42.02 -0.70
N THR A 1094 10.49 42.81 0.31
CA THR A 1094 10.48 42.39 1.73
C THR A 1094 9.17 42.71 2.46
N THR A 1095 8.24 43.45 1.86
CA THR A 1095 7.06 44.01 2.57
C THR A 1095 5.80 43.20 2.29
N THR A 1096 5.25 42.56 3.33
CA THR A 1096 3.96 41.84 3.24
C THR A 1096 2.79 42.79 3.48
N THR A 1097 1.87 42.86 2.52
CA THR A 1097 0.63 43.65 2.56
C THR A 1097 -0.57 42.71 2.56
N ARG A 1098 -1.44 42.79 3.58
CA ARG A 1098 -2.70 42.04 3.60
C ARG A 1098 -3.75 42.75 2.76
N LEU A 1099 -4.09 42.17 1.62
CA LEU A 1099 -5.08 42.70 0.68
C LEU A 1099 -6.49 42.35 1.15
N SER A 1100 -7.34 43.36 1.32
CA SER A 1100 -8.77 43.13 1.50
C SER A 1100 -9.41 42.74 0.17
N MET A 1101 -10.21 41.68 0.20
CA MET A 1101 -10.83 41.06 -0.97
C MET A 1101 -12.36 41.20 -0.91
N THR A 1102 -12.87 42.37 -0.53
CA THR A 1102 -14.25 42.59 -0.06
C THR A 1102 -15.35 42.02 -0.97
N ASP A 1103 -15.19 42.15 -2.29
CA ASP A 1103 -16.14 41.61 -3.29
C ASP A 1103 -15.62 40.30 -3.93
N GLY A 1104 -14.84 39.52 -3.17
CA GLY A 1104 -13.99 38.44 -3.68
C GLY A 1104 -12.81 38.93 -4.53
N ARG A 1105 -12.51 40.24 -4.54
CA ARG A 1105 -11.52 40.88 -5.42
C ARG A 1105 -10.75 41.99 -4.73
N GLY A 1106 -9.51 42.21 -5.17
CA GLY A 1106 -8.65 43.31 -4.71
C GLY A 1106 -7.53 43.60 -5.71
N THR A 1107 -7.05 44.85 -5.74
CA THR A 1107 -5.97 45.30 -6.65
C THR A 1107 -4.83 45.93 -5.87
N LEU A 1108 -3.58 45.57 -6.22
CA LEU A 1108 -2.35 46.22 -5.76
C LEU A 1108 -1.63 46.89 -6.93
N THR A 1109 -0.93 47.99 -6.65
CA THR A 1109 0.08 48.55 -7.57
C THR A 1109 1.42 47.88 -7.28
N ILE A 1110 1.88 47.07 -8.23
CA ILE A 1110 3.12 46.30 -8.19
C ILE A 1110 3.88 46.62 -9.49
N PRO A 1111 4.99 47.39 -9.47
CA PRO A 1111 5.67 47.83 -10.68
C PRO A 1111 6.06 46.66 -11.61
N VAL A 1112 6.02 46.90 -12.93
CA VAL A 1112 6.31 45.86 -13.94
C VAL A 1112 7.71 45.28 -13.70
N GLY A 1113 7.80 43.95 -13.64
CA GLY A 1113 9.05 43.23 -13.35
C GLY A 1113 9.39 43.09 -11.86
N THR A 1114 8.61 43.66 -10.94
CA THR A 1114 8.79 43.44 -9.49
C THR A 1114 8.24 42.06 -9.11
N HIS A 1115 9.04 41.27 -8.40
CA HIS A 1115 8.65 39.97 -7.84
C HIS A 1115 7.75 40.12 -6.60
N TYR A 1116 6.77 39.23 -6.47
CA TYR A 1116 5.85 39.15 -5.33
C TYR A 1116 5.43 37.70 -5.08
N ILE A 1117 5.09 37.40 -3.83
CA ILE A 1117 4.60 36.09 -3.39
C ILE A 1117 3.19 36.26 -2.83
N VAL A 1118 2.25 35.43 -3.29
CA VAL A 1118 0.85 35.44 -2.86
C VAL A 1118 0.61 34.29 -1.90
N ASP A 1119 0.21 34.63 -0.67
CA ASP A 1119 0.16 33.74 0.49
C ASP A 1119 1.52 33.11 0.84
N PRO A 1120 2.53 33.94 1.21
CA PRO A 1120 3.91 33.48 1.46
C PRO A 1120 4.04 32.52 2.66
N ASP A 1121 3.04 32.48 3.54
CA ASP A 1121 2.95 31.59 4.71
C ASP A 1121 2.05 30.36 4.46
N ALA A 1122 1.50 30.18 3.24
CA ALA A 1122 0.54 29.14 2.89
C ALA A 1122 -0.70 29.06 3.84
N LYS A 1123 -1.22 30.20 4.27
CA LYS A 1123 -2.36 30.37 5.19
C LYS A 1123 -3.73 30.07 4.57
N VAL A 1124 -3.84 29.77 3.28
CA VAL A 1124 -5.14 29.55 2.64
C VAL A 1124 -5.15 28.23 1.87
N LEU A 1125 -6.12 27.36 2.20
CA LEU A 1125 -6.41 26.18 1.38
C LEU A 1125 -7.15 26.61 0.11
N ARG A 1126 -6.42 27.23 -0.80
CA ARG A 1126 -6.84 27.47 -2.17
C ARG A 1126 -6.48 26.30 -3.05
N ARG A 1127 -7.17 26.18 -4.19
CA ARG A 1127 -6.72 25.41 -5.34
C ARG A 1127 -5.28 25.83 -5.65
N SER A 1128 -4.43 24.84 -5.92
CA SER A 1128 -3.05 25.08 -6.32
C SER A 1128 -2.76 24.23 -7.54
N VAL A 1129 -2.59 24.91 -8.68
CA VAL A 1129 -2.23 24.26 -9.95
C VAL A 1129 -0.93 23.47 -9.77
N ALA A 1130 0.06 23.98 -9.02
CA ALA A 1130 1.28 23.23 -8.72
C ALA A 1130 1.04 21.94 -7.89
N VAL A 1131 0.00 21.88 -7.05
CA VAL A 1131 -0.37 20.64 -6.32
C VAL A 1131 -1.16 19.69 -7.22
N GLU A 1132 -2.02 20.21 -8.11
CA GLU A 1132 -2.71 19.40 -9.11
C GLU A 1132 -1.74 18.84 -10.16
N GLU A 1133 -0.81 19.65 -10.66
CA GLU A 1133 0.30 19.27 -11.51
C GLU A 1133 1.16 18.23 -10.80
N MET A 1134 1.62 18.48 -9.57
CA MET A 1134 2.37 17.47 -8.78
C MET A 1134 1.56 16.16 -8.61
N ARG A 1135 0.23 16.23 -8.46
CA ARG A 1135 -0.64 15.05 -8.32
C ARG A 1135 -1.07 14.38 -9.62
N ALA A 1136 -0.96 15.04 -10.78
CA ALA A 1136 -1.18 14.46 -12.11
C ALA A 1136 0.15 13.95 -12.70
N TRP A 1137 1.23 14.64 -12.35
CA TRP A 1137 2.60 14.19 -12.43
C TRP A 1137 2.76 12.89 -11.61
N ARG A 1138 2.26 12.77 -10.36
CA ARG A 1138 2.35 11.47 -9.63
C ARG A 1138 1.88 10.23 -10.45
N PRO A 1139 0.73 10.20 -11.15
CA PRO A 1139 0.41 9.08 -12.05
C PRO A 1139 1.18 9.02 -13.37
N THR A 1140 1.58 10.15 -13.97
CA THR A 1140 2.23 10.19 -15.30
C THR A 1140 3.76 10.21 -15.25
N HIS A 1141 4.30 10.41 -14.05
CA HIS A 1141 5.65 10.84 -13.68
C HIS A 1141 5.79 10.74 -12.12
N GLY A 1142 5.45 9.64 -11.42
CA GLY A 1142 5.58 9.63 -9.94
C GLY A 1142 4.88 8.52 -9.13
N ALA A 1143 5.01 7.24 -9.46
CA ALA A 1143 6.31 6.59 -9.29
C ALA A 1143 7.38 7.24 -10.13
N ARG A 1144 8.38 7.82 -9.46
CA ARG A 1144 9.56 8.38 -10.11
C ARG A 1144 10.79 8.13 -9.26
#